data_AF-M0CBM4-F1
#
_entry.id   AF-M0CBM4-F1
#
_cell.length_a   1.000
_cell.length_b   1.000
_cell.length_c   1.000
_cell.angle_alpha   90.00
_cell.angle_beta   90.00
_cell.angle_gamma   90.00
#
_symmetry.space_group_name_H-M   'P 1'
#
loop_
_entity.id
_entity.type
_entity.pdbx_description
1 polymer ?
#
loop_
_entity_poly.entity_id
_entity_poly.type
_entity_poly.pdbx_seq_one_letter_code
_entity_poly.pdbx_strand_id
1 'polypeptide(L)'
;MNPDRRTFIRTLGAGSIAGLAGCSALSGGDGTATPDGDADPTDSEETPTATPDPEETGTTADAEGGGGGDGPTIITMTAGGADIWNSTDLGHIYYAEVSGDFDARVEVRSLENTNPHAKAGLMARASLDPTSRNVMVRNRAGYGTSTQWRPQDGAGSTSTTSEDGAPLSRVEGGMMENAPWQRLERVGDTIRAYGSEDGEDWRLMVELTTDQIDLPDTVVLGLAATSHDNANATTAKFRNLSGVEPTDNQDLGSPIVGGSVSVAQAAVVSDLAADSSADAATLSGTLESMGGADSVDVRFEYREATTDEWSATDATTLSEPGSVEAEAGDLTPRRYYQFRAVAATGDQEFSTVANLFSTPSGSDGGSGEGPASSSSFDPSDGFADFASWVDDDTPLVVVDEPTREALAAATSIPGPRVVVFETSGTIDLGAEDLNVRNDQCWIAGQTAPSPGVTLIRGGVWLYGNDCVVQHVRVRPGTAGMERGDGWQPDAIEAADDTTGNVIDHCTGTWSVDENINVGYDTSDSTVSNCLIAEPLNDATHAKGEHGYNSIVGDRAKNVTAVGNVYALGTDRNPRLKQGTETVIVNNYIHHYHDGMWADPETSHAIVGNVFEDPQTDQPNLFGEGEVYAEDNVQAGDGDVPMIGEGISQLDSRPHWPEALTAVASSAVASHNLENAGARPADRTEHDERIVANIRNGEGGVIDSQEAVGGYPELEENTHSLDVPTTGLKAWLREQALAVEP
;
A
#
# COMPACT_ATOMS: atom_id res chain seq x y z
N MET A 1 -40.47 -5.35 8.27
CA MET A 1 -41.63 -4.50 7.90
C MET A 1 -42.10 -3.73 9.12
N ASN A 2 -42.19 -2.39 9.03
CA ASN A 2 -43.08 -1.40 9.71
C ASN A 2 -43.75 -1.65 11.10
N PRO A 3 -44.16 -0.59 11.84
CA PRO A 3 -43.77 0.84 11.76
C PRO A 3 -43.57 1.56 13.12
N ASP A 4 -43.19 2.85 13.03
CA ASP A 4 -43.54 3.98 13.92
C ASP A 4 -43.41 3.89 15.46
N ARG A 5 -42.49 4.74 15.99
CA ARG A 5 -42.82 5.68 17.09
C ARG A 5 -42.20 7.06 16.90
N ARG A 6 -42.80 7.90 16.03
CA ARG A 6 -42.65 9.36 16.13
C ARG A 6 -43.53 9.94 17.24
N THR A 7 -43.04 10.92 17.98
CA THR A 7 -43.70 12.22 18.28
C THR A 7 -43.05 12.91 19.49
N PHE A 8 -42.49 14.12 19.29
CA PHE A 8 -42.85 15.27 20.13
C PHE A 8 -42.64 16.63 19.43
N ILE A 9 -43.75 17.34 19.24
CA ILE A 9 -44.00 18.80 19.11
C ILE A 9 -43.02 19.71 18.31
N ARG A 10 -43.61 20.48 17.39
CA ARG A 10 -43.01 21.60 16.62
C ARG A 10 -42.99 22.91 17.41
N THR A 11 -42.17 23.88 16.99
CA THR A 11 -42.62 25.28 16.81
C THR A 11 -41.89 25.94 15.62
N LEU A 12 -42.59 26.88 14.98
CA LEU A 12 -42.33 27.45 13.65
C LEU A 12 -41.06 28.32 13.53
N GLY A 13 -40.41 28.21 12.37
CA GLY A 13 -39.56 29.23 11.76
C GLY A 13 -39.43 28.90 10.26
N ALA A 14 -40.01 29.71 9.38
CA ALA A 14 -40.18 29.36 7.96
C ALA A 14 -39.39 30.31 7.03
N GLY A 15 -38.63 29.73 6.11
CA GLY A 15 -37.93 30.43 5.03
C GLY A 15 -37.55 29.45 3.92
N SER A 16 -38.18 29.57 2.76
CA SER A 16 -37.82 28.86 1.52
C SER A 16 -36.50 29.46 0.96
N ILE A 17 -35.75 28.85 0.04
CA ILE A 17 -36.11 28.27 -1.27
C ILE A 17 -35.15 27.11 -1.62
N ALA A 18 -35.60 26.16 -2.45
CA ALA A 18 -34.77 25.09 -3.01
C ALA A 18 -34.36 25.39 -4.47
N GLY A 19 -33.22 24.87 -4.91
CA GLY A 19 -32.78 24.86 -6.30
C GLY A 19 -31.76 23.73 -6.51
N LEU A 20 -32.02 22.83 -7.48
CA LEU A 20 -31.27 21.59 -7.70
C LEU A 20 -31.28 21.27 -9.20
N ALA A 21 -30.13 20.81 -9.72
CA ALA A 21 -29.88 20.32 -11.10
C ALA A 21 -29.98 21.35 -12.25
N GLY A 22 -29.25 21.07 -13.34
CA GLY A 22 -29.43 21.74 -14.64
C GLY A 22 -28.19 21.90 -15.51
N CYS A 23 -27.65 20.81 -16.07
CA CYS A 23 -26.68 20.90 -17.17
C CYS A 23 -27.35 21.44 -18.45
N SER A 24 -26.62 22.17 -19.30
CA SER A 24 -26.99 22.50 -20.69
C SER A 24 -25.73 22.70 -21.52
N ALA A 25 -25.71 22.20 -22.76
CA ALA A 25 -24.63 22.40 -23.72
C ALA A 25 -25.12 23.13 -24.99
N LEU A 26 -24.17 23.45 -25.88
CA LEU A 26 -24.36 23.90 -27.28
C LEU A 26 -24.93 25.32 -27.53
N SER A 27 -24.07 26.23 -28.00
CA SER A 27 -24.22 26.91 -29.32
C SER A 27 -23.02 27.83 -29.58
N GLY A 28 -22.44 27.78 -30.78
CA GLY A 28 -21.32 28.66 -31.18
C GLY A 28 -21.74 30.05 -31.67
N GLY A 29 -20.75 30.93 -31.85
CA GLY A 29 -20.89 32.26 -32.45
C GLY A 29 -19.52 32.89 -32.77
N ASP A 30 -19.28 33.20 -34.05
CA ASP A 30 -18.01 33.72 -34.60
C ASP A 30 -17.74 35.20 -34.21
N GLY A 31 -16.47 35.62 -34.22
CA GLY A 31 -16.03 36.95 -33.79
C GLY A 31 -14.52 37.21 -33.83
N THR A 32 -13.90 37.20 -35.01
CA THR A 32 -12.46 37.52 -35.20
C THR A 32 -12.10 39.00 -35.01
N ALA A 33 -11.09 39.31 -34.17
CA ALA A 33 -10.37 40.60 -34.18
C ALA A 33 -9.05 40.61 -33.37
N THR A 34 -7.91 40.58 -34.07
CA THR A 34 -6.60 41.19 -33.70
C THR A 34 -6.30 42.27 -34.77
N PRO A 35 -5.32 43.22 -34.65
CA PRO A 35 -4.03 43.09 -33.96
C PRO A 35 -3.40 44.38 -33.33
N ASP A 36 -2.08 44.32 -33.12
CA ASP A 36 -1.06 45.39 -32.95
C ASP A 36 -0.91 46.10 -31.60
N GLY A 37 0.33 46.17 -31.09
CA GLY A 37 0.67 46.87 -29.84
C GLY A 37 2.09 46.74 -29.27
N ASP A 38 3.16 46.62 -30.08
CA ASP A 38 4.56 46.59 -29.58
C ASP A 38 4.98 47.88 -28.83
N ALA A 39 5.59 47.73 -27.64
CA ALA A 39 6.48 48.73 -27.01
C ALA A 39 7.30 48.17 -25.83
N ASP A 40 8.62 48.37 -25.88
CA ASP A 40 9.63 48.06 -24.86
C ASP A 40 10.77 49.13 -24.95
N PRO A 41 11.76 49.20 -24.04
CA PRO A 41 11.72 49.49 -22.59
C PRO A 41 12.19 50.93 -22.27
N THR A 42 12.12 51.34 -20.99
CA THR A 42 12.94 52.46 -20.43
C THR A 42 13.37 52.19 -18.98
N ASP A 43 14.55 52.70 -18.59
CA ASP A 43 15.31 52.35 -17.37
C ASP A 43 15.60 53.59 -16.46
N SER A 44 15.88 53.33 -15.16
CA SER A 44 16.52 54.16 -14.10
C SER A 44 15.99 55.60 -13.83
N GLU A 45 16.32 56.31 -12.74
CA GLU A 45 17.05 56.08 -11.46
C GLU A 45 16.02 55.95 -10.28
N GLU A 46 16.28 55.83 -8.96
CA GLU A 46 17.44 56.03 -8.06
C GLU A 46 17.59 54.84 -7.05
N THR A 47 18.15 55.04 -5.84
CA THR A 47 18.24 54.04 -4.74
C THR A 47 18.34 54.78 -3.37
N PRO A 48 18.10 54.14 -2.21
CA PRO A 48 19.27 53.71 -1.42
C PRO A 48 19.11 52.43 -0.55
N THR A 49 20.14 51.58 -0.68
CA THR A 49 20.80 50.69 0.29
C THR A 49 20.32 50.66 1.76
N ALA A 50 20.03 49.46 2.28
CA ALA A 50 20.73 48.86 3.45
C ALA A 50 20.21 47.45 3.81
N THR A 51 21.00 46.41 3.53
CA THR A 51 20.90 45.09 4.20
C THR A 51 21.55 45.16 5.58
N PRO A 52 21.15 44.29 6.51
CA PRO A 52 22.12 43.44 7.21
C PRO A 52 21.80 41.96 7.03
N ASP A 53 22.84 41.13 7.05
CA ASP A 53 22.76 39.69 6.86
C ASP A 53 22.00 38.99 8.01
N PRO A 54 21.32 37.85 7.74
CA PRO A 54 21.13 36.86 8.79
C PRO A 54 22.50 36.22 9.09
N GLU A 55 23.04 36.45 10.28
CA GLU A 55 24.22 35.70 10.72
C GLU A 55 23.87 34.20 10.79
N GLU A 56 24.74 33.33 10.24
CA GLU A 56 24.71 31.91 10.52
C GLU A 56 25.09 31.65 11.99
N THR A 57 24.15 31.88 12.91
CA THR A 57 24.13 31.13 14.17
C THR A 57 23.60 29.73 13.88
N GLY A 58 24.42 28.93 13.18
CA GLY A 58 24.25 27.50 13.12
C GLY A 58 24.44 26.94 14.53
N THR A 59 23.38 26.95 15.32
CA THR A 59 23.26 26.04 16.46
C THR A 59 23.17 24.64 15.86
N THR A 60 24.32 23.97 15.76
CA THR A 60 24.33 22.53 15.82
C THR A 60 23.46 22.13 17.02
N ALA A 61 22.49 21.26 16.79
CA ALA A 61 21.96 20.45 17.86
C ALA A 61 23.11 19.51 18.25
N ASP A 62 23.95 19.98 19.18
CA ASP A 62 25.11 19.22 19.63
C ASP A 62 24.59 17.94 20.28
N ALA A 63 24.72 16.84 19.54
CA ALA A 63 24.68 15.50 20.09
C ALA A 63 25.91 15.35 21.01
N GLU A 64 25.81 15.87 22.23
CA GLU A 64 26.79 15.69 23.31
C GLU A 64 26.84 14.20 23.69
N GLY A 65 27.58 13.41 22.93
CA GLY A 65 27.86 12.02 23.26
C GLY A 65 28.67 11.89 24.56
N GLY A 66 28.46 10.79 25.28
CA GLY A 66 29.29 10.43 26.43
C GLY A 66 28.81 10.94 27.79
N GLY A 67 27.51 11.06 27.99
CA GLY A 67 26.89 11.14 29.32
C GLY A 67 26.01 9.91 29.59
N GLY A 68 26.32 9.15 30.63
CA GLY A 68 25.44 8.07 31.12
C GLY A 68 24.21 8.65 31.81
N GLY A 69 23.28 9.18 31.02
CA GLY A 69 22.00 9.72 31.49
C GLY A 69 20.96 8.63 31.65
N ASP A 70 20.14 8.74 32.69
CA ASP A 70 19.02 7.83 32.90
C ASP A 70 17.98 8.03 31.78
N GLY A 71 17.58 6.93 31.11
CA GLY A 71 16.74 6.95 29.91
C GLY A 71 15.30 7.51 30.07
N PRO A 72 14.43 7.38 29.06
CA PRO A 72 13.07 7.90 29.12
C PRO A 72 12.23 7.18 30.18
N THR A 73 11.48 7.96 30.96
CA THR A 73 10.54 7.44 31.97
C THR A 73 9.37 6.72 31.31
N ILE A 74 9.20 5.44 31.65
CA ILE A 74 8.05 4.62 31.26
C ILE A 74 7.13 4.47 32.47
N ILE A 75 5.86 4.83 32.29
CA ILE A 75 4.81 4.66 33.28
C ILE A 75 3.94 3.50 32.83
N THR A 76 3.90 2.42 33.61
CA THR A 76 2.98 1.29 33.38
C THR A 76 1.84 1.37 34.38
N MET A 77 0.60 1.29 33.89
CA MET A 77 -0.61 1.28 34.70
C MET A 77 -1.39 -0.01 34.46
N THR A 78 -1.73 -0.72 35.52
CA THR A 78 -2.74 -1.78 35.49
C THR A 78 -4.06 -1.21 36.01
N ALA A 79 -5.18 -1.48 35.34
CA ALA A 79 -6.49 -0.96 35.74
C ALA A 79 -7.64 -1.94 35.46
N GLY A 80 -8.39 -2.32 36.49
CA GLY A 80 -9.69 -2.99 36.35
C GLY A 80 -10.85 -1.98 36.47
N GLY A 81 -12.02 -2.30 35.93
CA GLY A 81 -13.22 -1.48 36.13
C GLY A 81 -14.33 -1.67 35.09
N ALA A 82 -15.57 -1.38 35.50
CA ALA A 82 -16.73 -1.51 34.64
C ALA A 82 -16.70 -0.54 33.44
N ASP A 83 -16.53 0.77 33.70
CA ASP A 83 -16.16 1.79 32.70
C ASP A 83 -15.89 3.15 33.39
N ILE A 84 -15.07 4.00 32.78
CA ILE A 84 -15.00 5.45 33.02
C ILE A 84 -16.06 6.13 32.12
N TRP A 85 -17.35 5.95 32.45
CA TRP A 85 -18.48 6.38 31.63
C TRP A 85 -19.77 6.56 32.46
N ASN A 86 -20.94 6.45 31.83
CA ASN A 86 -22.27 6.48 32.44
C ASN A 86 -22.43 7.65 33.43
N SER A 87 -22.71 7.40 34.72
CA SER A 87 -22.78 8.40 35.80
C SER A 87 -21.63 8.31 36.81
N THR A 88 -20.77 7.30 36.68
CA THR A 88 -19.84 6.84 37.72
C THR A 88 -18.64 6.17 37.05
N ASP A 89 -17.44 6.67 37.32
CA ASP A 89 -16.19 6.12 36.82
C ASP A 89 -15.76 4.89 37.65
N LEU A 90 -15.46 3.78 36.97
CA LEU A 90 -14.74 2.63 37.50
C LEU A 90 -13.48 2.37 36.67
N GLY A 91 -12.33 2.49 37.31
CA GLY A 91 -11.00 2.44 36.67
C GLY A 91 -9.90 2.84 37.66
N HIS A 92 -8.73 3.21 37.16
CA HIS A 92 -7.60 3.68 37.97
C HIS A 92 -7.07 5.03 37.43
N ILE A 93 -6.49 5.86 38.30
CA ILE A 93 -5.89 7.15 37.94
C ILE A 93 -4.58 7.40 38.69
N TYR A 94 -3.59 7.94 37.98
CA TYR A 94 -2.29 8.43 38.47
C TYR A 94 -2.23 9.94 38.24
N TYR A 95 -2.13 10.75 39.30
CA TYR A 95 -2.43 12.18 39.24
C TYR A 95 -1.57 13.07 40.15
N ALA A 96 -1.68 14.37 39.90
CA ALA A 96 -1.40 15.46 40.85
C ALA A 96 -2.59 16.42 40.93
N GLU A 97 -2.64 17.26 41.96
CA GLU A 97 -3.54 18.42 42.01
C GLU A 97 -2.89 19.64 41.33
N VAL A 98 -3.54 20.20 40.32
CA VAL A 98 -3.04 21.31 39.50
C VAL A 98 -4.05 22.45 39.53
N SER A 99 -3.59 23.69 39.75
CA SER A 99 -4.46 24.88 39.84
C SER A 99 -4.20 25.88 38.73
N GLY A 100 -5.25 26.41 38.12
CA GLY A 100 -5.17 27.32 36.99
C GLY A 100 -4.85 26.62 35.66
N ASP A 101 -4.24 27.37 34.74
CA ASP A 101 -3.91 26.93 33.38
C ASP A 101 -2.85 25.82 33.34
N PHE A 102 -2.96 24.91 32.38
CA PHE A 102 -2.03 23.79 32.18
C PHE A 102 -1.96 23.35 30.70
N ASP A 103 -0.88 22.66 30.32
CA ASP A 103 -0.69 22.04 29.00
C ASP A 103 -0.02 20.69 29.22
N ALA A 104 -0.83 19.65 29.48
CA ALA A 104 -0.34 18.31 29.76
C ALA A 104 -0.28 17.48 28.47
N ARG A 105 0.81 16.75 28.27
CA ARG A 105 1.07 15.92 27.07
C ARG A 105 1.61 14.56 27.48
N VAL A 106 1.26 13.51 26.73
CA VAL A 106 1.80 12.16 26.92
C VAL A 106 1.76 11.39 25.60
N GLU A 107 2.61 10.36 25.50
CA GLU A 107 2.52 9.35 24.45
C GLU A 107 2.02 8.01 25.04
N VAL A 108 0.91 7.49 24.52
CA VAL A 108 0.37 6.18 24.87
C VAL A 108 1.02 5.13 23.96
N ARG A 109 1.96 4.35 24.50
CA ARG A 109 2.76 3.38 23.72
C ARG A 109 2.09 2.01 23.59
N SER A 110 1.23 1.61 24.53
CA SER A 110 0.37 0.43 24.39
C SER A 110 -0.83 0.45 25.32
N LEU A 111 -1.88 -0.28 24.93
CA LEU A 111 -3.06 -0.59 25.72
C LEU A 111 -3.50 -2.02 25.42
N GLU A 112 -3.61 -2.86 26.45
CA GLU A 112 -4.04 -4.26 26.34
C GLU A 112 -5.54 -4.37 26.04
N ASN A 113 -5.89 -4.95 24.89
CA ASN A 113 -7.27 -5.08 24.40
C ASN A 113 -8.07 -6.17 25.16
N THR A 114 -8.38 -5.88 26.42
CA THR A 114 -9.32 -6.66 27.23
C THR A 114 -10.78 -6.50 26.76
N ASN A 115 -11.09 -5.38 26.10
CA ASN A 115 -12.40 -5.08 25.53
C ASN A 115 -12.28 -3.93 24.49
N PRO A 116 -13.12 -3.86 23.43
CA PRO A 116 -13.14 -2.72 22.50
C PRO A 116 -13.51 -1.35 23.16
N HIS A 117 -14.01 -1.37 24.39
CA HIS A 117 -14.22 -0.17 25.22
C HIS A 117 -13.16 0.01 26.32
N ALA A 118 -12.13 -0.85 26.41
CA ALA A 118 -10.94 -0.59 27.22
C ALA A 118 -10.29 0.72 26.74
N LYS A 119 -9.79 1.53 27.68
CA LYS A 119 -9.32 2.89 27.37
C LYS A 119 -8.22 3.36 28.30
N ALA A 120 -7.31 4.17 27.78
CA ALA A 120 -6.22 4.81 28.51
C ALA A 120 -5.89 6.21 27.95
N GLY A 121 -5.44 7.14 28.80
CA GLY A 121 -5.03 8.47 28.36
C GLY A 121 -5.05 9.57 29.44
N LEU A 122 -4.85 10.82 29.01
CA LEU A 122 -4.86 12.01 29.86
C LEU A 122 -6.28 12.35 30.35
N MET A 123 -6.44 12.56 31.66
CA MET A 123 -7.68 12.98 32.30
C MET A 123 -7.48 14.21 33.20
N ALA A 124 -8.37 15.18 33.09
CA ALA A 124 -8.61 16.23 34.08
C ALA A 124 -9.98 16.02 34.73
N ARG A 125 -10.07 15.95 36.05
CA ARG A 125 -11.32 15.74 36.81
C ARG A 125 -11.45 16.69 37.99
N ALA A 126 -12.68 17.09 38.32
CA ALA A 126 -12.95 18.07 39.37
C ALA A 126 -12.68 17.54 40.80
N SER A 127 -12.73 16.22 41.02
CA SER A 127 -12.35 15.56 42.27
C SER A 127 -12.17 14.04 42.09
N LEU A 128 -11.63 13.35 43.09
CA LEU A 128 -11.51 11.89 43.13
C LEU A 128 -12.85 11.15 43.41
N ASP A 129 -13.97 11.86 43.61
CA ASP A 129 -15.28 11.21 43.67
C ASP A 129 -15.57 10.54 42.32
N PRO A 130 -16.02 9.27 42.28
CA PRO A 130 -16.22 8.56 41.02
C PRO A 130 -17.37 9.12 40.18
N THR A 131 -18.28 9.90 40.76
CA THR A 131 -19.32 10.60 39.98
C THR A 131 -18.80 11.90 39.35
N SER A 132 -17.57 12.33 39.65
CA SER A 132 -17.13 13.70 39.38
C SER A 132 -16.92 14.01 37.91
N ARG A 133 -17.29 15.24 37.52
CA ARG A 133 -17.13 15.79 36.17
C ARG A 133 -15.67 15.83 35.74
N ASN A 134 -15.43 15.44 34.49
CA ASN A 134 -14.10 15.17 33.96
C ASN A 134 -14.05 15.37 32.44
N VAL A 135 -12.85 15.60 31.91
CA VAL A 135 -12.51 15.48 30.49
C VAL A 135 -11.39 14.44 30.38
N MET A 136 -11.49 13.54 29.41
CA MET A 136 -10.45 12.55 29.13
C MET A 136 -10.16 12.48 27.64
N VAL A 137 -8.91 12.70 27.26
CA VAL A 137 -8.36 12.23 25.98
C VAL A 137 -8.09 10.74 26.15
N ARG A 138 -8.64 9.92 25.26
CA ARG A 138 -8.61 8.46 25.38
C ARG A 138 -8.13 7.83 24.09
N ASN A 139 -7.15 6.95 24.19
CA ASN A 139 -6.93 5.91 23.19
C ASN A 139 -7.87 4.74 23.56
N ARG A 140 -8.56 4.17 22.57
CA ARG A 140 -9.34 2.94 22.71
C ARG A 140 -8.73 1.86 21.83
N ALA A 141 -8.61 0.65 22.38
CA ALA A 141 -8.14 -0.51 21.62
C ALA A 141 -9.04 -0.74 20.38
N GLY A 142 -8.46 -0.64 19.19
CA GLY A 142 -9.15 -0.79 17.91
C GLY A 142 -9.95 0.43 17.40
N TYR A 143 -9.91 1.60 18.08
CA TYR A 143 -10.65 2.81 17.66
C TYR A 143 -9.85 4.12 17.78
N GLY A 144 -8.53 4.05 17.93
CA GLY A 144 -7.64 5.22 17.99
C GLY A 144 -7.90 6.18 19.15
N THR A 145 -7.41 7.41 19.00
CA THR A 145 -7.51 8.49 19.99
C THR A 145 -8.74 9.37 19.75
N SER A 146 -9.49 9.64 20.80
CA SER A 146 -10.75 10.42 20.81
C SER A 146 -10.90 11.19 22.14
N THR A 147 -11.94 12.02 22.28
CA THR A 147 -12.23 12.72 23.55
C THR A 147 -13.58 12.33 24.14
N GLN A 148 -13.64 12.22 25.47
CA GLN A 148 -14.88 12.13 26.24
C GLN A 148 -14.92 13.16 27.35
N TRP A 149 -16.12 13.54 27.80
CA TRP A 149 -16.29 14.35 29.01
C TRP A 149 -17.60 14.05 29.74
N ARG A 150 -17.59 14.27 31.05
CA ARG A 150 -18.76 14.28 31.93
C ARG A 150 -19.06 15.74 32.30
N PRO A 151 -20.22 16.31 31.93
CA PRO A 151 -20.46 17.76 32.04
C PRO A 151 -20.73 18.23 33.48
N GLN A 152 -21.32 17.38 34.32
CA GLN A 152 -21.70 17.66 35.71
C GLN A 152 -21.55 16.40 36.56
N ASP A 153 -21.35 16.55 37.87
CA ASP A 153 -21.16 15.42 38.77
C ASP A 153 -22.42 14.53 38.79
N GLY A 154 -22.25 13.23 38.55
CA GLY A 154 -23.33 12.25 38.40
C GLY A 154 -24.12 12.29 37.09
N ALA A 155 -23.81 13.22 36.17
CA ALA A 155 -24.44 13.28 34.86
C ALA A 155 -23.84 12.25 33.87
N GLY A 156 -24.58 11.97 32.79
CA GLY A 156 -24.14 11.10 31.70
C GLY A 156 -22.89 11.63 30.99
N SER A 157 -21.89 10.78 30.77
CA SER A 157 -20.75 11.08 29.89
C SER A 157 -21.17 11.24 28.42
N THR A 158 -20.39 12.00 27.66
CA THR A 158 -20.53 12.20 26.20
C THR A 158 -19.16 12.16 25.52
N SER A 159 -19.11 12.07 24.19
CA SER A 159 -17.87 11.95 23.41
C SER A 159 -17.97 12.66 22.05
N THR A 160 -16.82 12.82 21.38
CA THR A 160 -16.68 13.17 19.97
C THR A 160 -17.02 12.02 19.00
N THR A 161 -17.04 10.78 19.48
CA THR A 161 -17.29 9.55 18.70
C THR A 161 -18.58 8.82 19.11
N SER A 162 -19.13 8.00 18.22
CA SER A 162 -20.13 6.98 18.57
C SER A 162 -19.51 5.85 19.40
N GLU A 163 -20.35 4.92 19.86
CA GLU A 163 -19.90 3.68 20.52
C GLU A 163 -18.95 2.90 19.59
N ASP A 164 -19.32 2.75 18.31
CA ASP A 164 -18.54 2.11 17.23
C ASP A 164 -17.35 2.93 16.70
N GLY A 165 -17.02 4.08 17.32
CA GLY A 165 -15.86 4.90 16.94
C GLY A 165 -16.11 5.93 15.83
N ALA A 166 -17.17 5.79 15.03
CA ALA A 166 -17.50 6.74 13.97
C ALA A 166 -17.62 8.19 14.49
N PRO A 167 -17.08 9.20 13.79
CA PRO A 167 -17.18 10.60 14.20
C PRO A 167 -18.64 11.06 14.32
N LEU A 168 -18.99 11.72 15.44
CA LEU A 168 -20.28 12.39 15.54
C LEU A 168 -20.21 13.69 14.73
N SER A 169 -21.14 13.88 13.79
CA SER A 169 -21.18 14.94 12.77
C SER A 169 -21.31 16.40 13.27
N ARG A 170 -20.99 16.64 14.53
CA ARG A 170 -20.82 17.96 15.17
C ARG A 170 -19.35 18.32 15.39
N VAL A 171 -18.42 17.37 15.18
CA VAL A 171 -17.00 17.52 15.46
C VAL A 171 -16.18 16.96 14.29
N GLU A 172 -15.82 17.83 13.36
CA GLU A 172 -14.87 17.52 12.29
C GLU A 172 -13.49 17.21 12.90
N GLY A 173 -12.90 16.07 12.56
CA GLY A 173 -11.62 15.64 13.15
C GLY A 173 -11.69 15.21 14.62
N GLY A 174 -12.88 14.89 15.15
CA GLY A 174 -13.08 14.49 16.56
C GLY A 174 -12.42 13.17 17.00
N MET A 175 -11.69 12.48 16.13
CA MET A 175 -10.85 11.32 16.45
C MET A 175 -9.66 11.26 15.47
N MET A 176 -8.62 10.51 15.84
CA MET A 176 -7.51 10.10 14.97
C MET A 176 -7.16 8.63 15.21
N GLU A 177 -7.10 7.83 14.15
CA GLU A 177 -6.78 6.39 14.24
C GLU A 177 -5.35 6.16 14.75
N ASN A 178 -4.36 6.79 14.12
CA ASN A 178 -2.93 6.53 14.34
C ASN A 178 -2.23 7.56 15.26
N ALA A 179 -2.95 8.16 16.20
CA ALA A 179 -2.39 9.16 17.13
C ALA A 179 -2.04 8.55 18.50
N PRO A 180 -0.79 8.13 18.77
CA PRO A 180 -0.34 7.72 20.10
C PRO A 180 -0.17 8.91 21.05
N TRP A 181 0.07 10.12 20.52
CA TRP A 181 0.26 11.33 21.32
C TRP A 181 -1.07 12.01 21.66
N GLN A 182 -1.17 12.45 22.91
CA GLN A 182 -2.33 13.12 23.48
C GLN A 182 -1.91 14.40 24.19
N ARG A 183 -2.73 15.45 24.06
CA ARG A 183 -2.53 16.73 24.75
C ARG A 183 -3.86 17.28 25.28
N LEU A 184 -3.84 17.76 26.51
CA LEU A 184 -4.97 18.36 27.21
C LEU A 184 -4.54 19.71 27.78
N GLU A 185 -5.09 20.79 27.23
CA GLU A 185 -4.76 22.18 27.54
C GLU A 185 -5.92 22.84 28.30
N ARG A 186 -5.61 23.67 29.30
CA ARG A 186 -6.52 24.63 29.93
C ARG A 186 -6.00 26.05 29.77
N VAL A 187 -6.86 26.93 29.28
CA VAL A 187 -6.63 28.39 29.29
C VAL A 187 -7.89 29.07 29.83
N GLY A 188 -7.80 29.59 31.07
CA GLY A 188 -8.93 30.09 31.83
C GLY A 188 -10.01 29.02 32.02
N ASP A 189 -11.22 29.33 31.57
CA ASP A 189 -12.38 28.43 31.65
C ASP A 189 -12.59 27.59 30.37
N THR A 190 -11.58 27.50 29.50
CA THR A 190 -11.60 26.73 28.25
C THR A 190 -10.66 25.53 28.33
N ILE A 191 -11.15 24.35 27.97
CA ILE A 191 -10.37 23.10 27.84
C ILE A 191 -10.26 22.72 26.36
N ARG A 192 -9.06 22.35 25.90
CA ARG A 192 -8.82 21.83 24.54
C ARG A 192 -8.16 20.46 24.60
N ALA A 193 -8.65 19.55 23.76
CA ALA A 193 -8.12 18.20 23.62
C ALA A 193 -7.57 18.00 22.19
N TYR A 194 -6.36 17.46 22.09
CA TYR A 194 -5.64 17.25 20.84
C TYR A 194 -5.10 15.83 20.71
N GLY A 195 -4.99 15.36 19.47
CA GLY A 195 -4.21 14.19 19.08
C GLY A 195 -3.02 14.60 18.20
N SER A 196 -2.00 13.76 18.14
CA SER A 196 -0.82 13.93 17.29
C SER A 196 -0.21 12.56 16.96
N GLU A 197 0.47 12.46 15.82
CA GLU A 197 1.13 11.22 15.37
C GLU A 197 2.61 11.19 15.79
N ASP A 198 3.25 12.37 15.89
CA ASP A 198 4.68 12.56 16.17
C ASP A 198 4.99 13.21 17.54
N GLY A 199 4.06 13.99 18.10
CA GLY A 199 4.22 14.80 19.30
C GLY A 199 4.53 16.28 19.04
N GLU A 200 4.71 16.66 17.77
CA GLU A 200 5.06 18.01 17.31
C GLU A 200 3.87 18.70 16.62
N ASP A 201 3.19 18.02 15.68
CA ASP A 201 2.02 18.54 14.98
C ASP A 201 0.71 18.10 15.64
N TRP A 202 -0.06 19.05 16.16
CA TRP A 202 -1.21 18.80 17.05
C TRP A 202 -2.56 19.17 16.42
N ARG A 203 -3.38 18.14 16.14
CA ARG A 203 -4.76 18.30 15.67
C ARG A 203 -5.71 18.56 16.85
N LEU A 204 -6.42 19.69 16.84
CA LEU A 204 -7.50 19.96 17.79
C LEU A 204 -8.68 19.01 17.52
N MET A 205 -9.05 18.18 18.50
CA MET A 205 -10.22 17.30 18.42
C MET A 205 -11.48 17.96 18.98
N VAL A 206 -11.38 18.74 20.07
CA VAL A 206 -12.52 19.48 20.63
C VAL A 206 -12.07 20.64 21.53
N GLU A 207 -12.83 21.75 21.49
CA GLU A 207 -12.80 22.84 22.46
C GLU A 207 -14.07 22.79 23.33
N LEU A 208 -13.88 22.86 24.65
CA LEU A 208 -14.94 22.83 25.66
C LEU A 208 -14.89 24.10 26.52
N THR A 209 -16.04 24.73 26.68
CA THR A 209 -16.25 25.92 27.51
C THR A 209 -17.18 25.59 28.69
N THR A 210 -17.44 26.57 29.57
CA THR A 210 -18.34 26.43 30.74
C THR A 210 -19.76 25.98 30.41
N ASP A 211 -20.26 26.23 29.19
CA ASP A 211 -21.55 25.71 28.71
C ASP A 211 -21.55 24.18 28.50
N GLN A 212 -20.36 23.57 28.38
CA GLN A 212 -20.14 22.13 28.15
C GLN A 212 -19.56 21.43 29.39
N ILE A 213 -18.63 22.06 30.10
CA ILE A 213 -18.09 21.60 31.40
C ILE A 213 -17.47 22.78 32.17
N ASP A 214 -17.81 22.90 33.46
CA ASP A 214 -17.32 23.95 34.37
C ASP A 214 -16.33 23.34 35.38
N LEU A 215 -15.02 23.30 35.08
CA LEU A 215 -14.01 22.71 35.98
C LEU A 215 -13.53 23.72 37.04
N PRO A 216 -13.44 23.32 38.33
CA PRO A 216 -12.90 24.16 39.40
C PRO A 216 -11.45 24.61 39.11
N ASP A 217 -11.00 25.68 39.78
CA ASP A 217 -9.64 26.22 39.62
C ASP A 217 -8.55 25.15 39.84
N THR A 218 -8.61 24.44 40.97
CA THR A 218 -7.84 23.23 41.23
C THR A 218 -8.53 22.00 40.67
N VAL A 219 -7.86 21.23 39.82
CA VAL A 219 -8.29 19.95 39.27
C VAL A 219 -7.32 18.83 39.63
N VAL A 220 -7.81 17.59 39.60
CA VAL A 220 -6.99 16.39 39.57
C VAL A 220 -6.62 16.11 38.12
N LEU A 221 -5.33 16.13 37.79
CA LEU A 221 -4.80 15.99 36.42
C LEU A 221 -3.79 14.84 36.37
N GLY A 222 -3.83 14.02 35.31
CA GLY A 222 -2.86 12.96 35.09
C GLY A 222 -3.34 11.90 34.11
N LEU A 223 -2.91 10.65 34.32
CA LEU A 223 -3.19 9.50 33.46
C LEU A 223 -4.28 8.62 34.08
N ALA A 224 -5.22 8.13 33.28
CA ALA A 224 -6.28 7.23 33.72
C ALA A 224 -6.47 6.06 32.75
N ALA A 225 -6.91 4.91 33.27
CA ALA A 225 -7.23 3.72 32.46
C ALA A 225 -8.37 2.89 33.07
N THR A 226 -9.00 2.05 32.23
CA THR A 226 -9.96 1.01 32.64
C THR A 226 -10.04 -0.11 31.60
N SER A 227 -10.24 -1.35 32.05
CA SER A 227 -10.39 -2.54 31.20
C SER A 227 -11.75 -2.64 30.51
N HIS A 228 -12.78 -1.95 31.04
CA HIS A 228 -14.17 -2.27 30.72
C HIS A 228 -14.50 -3.76 30.99
N ASP A 229 -13.85 -4.34 32.02
CA ASP A 229 -14.17 -5.63 32.61
C ASP A 229 -14.12 -5.53 34.14
N ASN A 230 -15.05 -6.19 34.80
CA ASN A 230 -15.10 -6.30 36.25
C ASN A 230 -14.33 -7.52 36.77
N ALA A 231 -13.99 -8.50 35.92
CA ALA A 231 -13.25 -9.70 36.30
C ALA A 231 -11.74 -9.57 36.08
N ASN A 232 -11.31 -8.77 35.09
CA ASN A 232 -9.91 -8.62 34.68
C ASN A 232 -9.48 -7.15 34.60
N ALA A 233 -8.17 -6.90 34.66
CA ALA A 233 -7.56 -5.59 34.44
C ALA A 233 -6.86 -5.53 33.08
N THR A 234 -6.70 -4.31 32.55
CA THR A 234 -5.88 -4.01 31.35
C THR A 234 -4.55 -3.41 31.79
N THR A 235 -3.51 -3.62 31.00
CA THR A 235 -2.21 -2.96 31.11
C THR A 235 -2.07 -1.86 30.05
N ALA A 236 -1.73 -0.64 30.49
CA ALA A 236 -1.38 0.49 29.62
C ALA A 236 0.06 0.95 29.88
N LYS A 237 0.81 1.29 28.83
CA LYS A 237 2.16 1.86 28.92
C LYS A 237 2.18 3.28 28.32
N PHE A 238 2.77 4.21 29.05
CA PHE A 238 2.92 5.61 28.68
C PHE A 238 4.39 6.04 28.75
N ARG A 239 4.78 7.03 27.95
CA ARG A 239 6.06 7.76 28.09
C ARG A 239 5.88 9.24 27.76
N ASN A 240 6.96 10.02 27.89
CA ASN A 240 7.00 11.44 27.51
C ASN A 240 5.93 12.31 28.21
N LEU A 241 5.54 11.93 29.42
CA LEU A 241 4.60 12.70 30.23
C LEU A 241 5.20 14.06 30.60
N SER A 242 4.50 15.14 30.28
CA SER A 242 4.91 16.50 30.55
C SER A 242 3.71 17.40 30.87
N GLY A 243 3.95 18.56 31.49
CA GLY A 243 2.92 19.50 31.92
C GLY A 243 2.13 19.09 33.19
N VAL A 244 2.40 17.90 33.73
CA VAL A 244 1.93 17.43 35.04
C VAL A 244 2.96 16.47 35.62
N GLU A 245 3.15 16.48 36.94
CA GLU A 245 4.07 15.61 37.67
C GLU A 245 3.30 14.75 38.70
N PRO A 246 2.66 13.64 38.30
CA PRO A 246 1.86 12.82 39.21
C PRO A 246 2.66 12.18 40.35
N THR A 247 2.16 12.29 41.58
CA THR A 247 2.76 11.68 42.78
C THR A 247 1.89 10.58 43.39
N ASP A 248 0.58 10.59 43.13
CA ASP A 248 -0.40 9.78 43.84
C ASP A 248 -1.26 8.98 42.84
N ASN A 249 -1.70 7.80 43.24
CA ASN A 249 -2.62 6.98 42.43
C ASN A 249 -3.78 6.44 43.28
N GLN A 250 -4.93 6.21 42.64
CA GLN A 250 -6.13 5.72 43.29
C GLN A 250 -7.06 4.99 42.31
N ASP A 251 -7.76 3.97 42.82
CA ASP A 251 -8.95 3.43 42.17
C ASP A 251 -10.11 4.43 42.18
N LEU A 252 -10.75 4.56 41.02
CA LEU A 252 -12.04 5.22 40.84
C LEU A 252 -13.15 4.19 41.02
N GLY A 253 -14.15 4.49 41.85
CA GLY A 253 -15.39 3.72 41.95
C GLY A 253 -15.29 2.34 42.63
N SER A 254 -14.11 1.98 43.16
CA SER A 254 -13.84 0.68 43.80
C SER A 254 -14.10 -0.53 42.87
N PRO A 255 -13.26 -0.73 41.84
CA PRO A 255 -13.35 -1.91 40.97
C PRO A 255 -13.03 -3.19 41.75
N ILE A 256 -13.46 -4.34 41.24
CA ILE A 256 -13.21 -5.65 41.89
C ILE A 256 -11.73 -6.03 41.81
N VAL A 257 -11.09 -5.73 40.67
CA VAL A 257 -9.64 -5.78 40.48
C VAL A 257 -9.12 -4.35 40.60
N GLY A 258 -8.45 -4.04 41.71
CA GLY A 258 -7.79 -2.75 41.93
C GLY A 258 -6.63 -2.54 40.96
N GLY A 259 -6.43 -1.29 40.57
CA GLY A 259 -5.31 -0.90 39.70
C GLY A 259 -4.01 -0.65 40.45
N SER A 260 -2.95 -0.39 39.69
CA SER A 260 -1.63 -0.04 40.20
C SER A 260 -0.84 0.77 39.17
N VAL A 261 0.22 1.42 39.64
CA VAL A 261 1.17 2.17 38.81
C VAL A 261 2.58 1.73 39.16
N SER A 262 3.39 1.45 38.15
CA SER A 262 4.85 1.44 38.27
C SER A 262 5.44 2.53 37.37
N VAL A 263 6.39 3.26 37.91
CA VAL A 263 7.20 4.24 37.16
C VAL A 263 8.62 3.72 37.18
N ALA A 264 9.19 3.56 36.00
CA ALA A 264 10.55 3.07 35.82
C ALA A 264 11.21 3.82 34.67
N GLN A 265 12.51 3.59 34.49
CA GLN A 265 13.31 4.30 33.52
C GLN A 265 13.83 3.29 32.51
N ALA A 266 13.70 3.57 31.21
CA ALA A 266 14.04 2.59 30.20
C ALA A 266 15.55 2.34 30.15
N ALA A 267 15.94 1.07 30.16
CA ALA A 267 17.18 0.68 29.51
C ALA A 267 17.00 0.92 27.99
N VAL A 268 18.01 1.51 27.34
CA VAL A 268 17.93 1.93 25.93
C VAL A 268 19.06 1.29 25.16
N VAL A 269 18.73 0.61 24.07
CA VAL A 269 19.68 0.07 23.10
C VAL A 269 19.49 0.78 21.77
N SER A 270 20.60 1.20 21.15
CA SER A 270 20.70 1.91 19.87
C SER A 270 21.69 1.20 18.94
N ASP A 271 22.08 1.85 17.84
CA ASP A 271 23.14 1.42 16.91
C ASP A 271 23.00 -0.02 16.38
N LEU A 272 21.76 -0.49 16.14
CA LEU A 272 21.51 -1.87 15.74
C LEU A 272 22.06 -2.19 14.34
N ALA A 273 23.01 -3.12 14.29
CA ALA A 273 23.58 -3.65 13.04
C ALA A 273 23.67 -5.18 13.06
N ALA A 274 23.66 -5.80 11.88
CA ALA A 274 23.82 -7.22 11.67
C ALA A 274 24.92 -7.48 10.62
N ASP A 275 25.84 -8.40 10.92
CA ASP A 275 26.84 -8.92 9.97
C ASP A 275 26.54 -10.41 9.72
N SER A 276 26.25 -10.80 8.47
CA SER A 276 25.56 -12.07 8.16
C SER A 276 26.31 -12.98 7.19
N SER A 277 26.44 -14.25 7.55
CA SER A 277 26.68 -15.35 6.61
C SER A 277 25.34 -15.87 6.04
N ALA A 278 25.41 -16.90 5.20
CA ALA A 278 24.23 -17.55 4.65
C ALA A 278 23.37 -18.28 5.71
N ASP A 279 24.00 -18.68 6.82
CA ASP A 279 23.48 -19.59 7.85
C ASP A 279 23.47 -19.01 9.27
N ALA A 280 24.05 -17.80 9.47
CA ALA A 280 24.13 -17.13 10.76
C ALA A 280 24.26 -15.60 10.61
N ALA A 281 24.03 -14.85 11.70
CA ALA A 281 24.34 -13.43 11.78
C ALA A 281 24.86 -13.04 13.18
N THR A 282 25.88 -12.18 13.21
CA THR A 282 26.27 -11.45 14.43
C THR A 282 25.38 -10.23 14.55
N LEU A 283 24.45 -10.26 15.50
CA LEU A 283 23.56 -9.15 15.82
C LEU A 283 24.22 -8.27 16.88
N SER A 284 24.18 -6.96 16.71
CA SER A 284 24.93 -5.98 17.52
C SER A 284 24.13 -4.73 17.85
N GLY A 285 24.53 -4.01 18.89
CA GLY A 285 23.97 -2.71 19.29
C GLY A 285 24.68 -2.09 20.50
N THR A 286 24.32 -0.85 20.82
CA THR A 286 24.89 -0.08 21.95
C THR A 286 23.87 0.07 23.07
N LEU A 287 24.14 -0.43 24.28
CA LEU A 287 23.38 -0.08 25.48
C LEU A 287 23.80 1.33 25.95
N GLU A 288 22.91 2.31 25.83
CA GLU A 288 23.16 3.72 26.19
C GLU A 288 22.75 4.04 27.64
N SER A 289 21.58 3.53 28.04
CA SER A 289 20.97 3.77 29.36
C SER A 289 20.83 2.46 30.13
N MET A 290 21.17 2.50 31.41
CA MET A 290 20.98 1.39 32.36
C MET A 290 19.55 1.33 32.93
N GLY A 291 18.68 2.30 32.63
CA GLY A 291 17.33 2.37 33.20
C GLY A 291 17.27 2.54 34.73
N GLY A 292 18.36 3.04 35.34
CA GLY A 292 18.51 3.11 36.79
C GLY A 292 18.78 1.76 37.48
N ALA A 293 19.04 0.68 36.73
CA ALA A 293 19.35 -0.64 37.26
C ALA A 293 20.87 -0.85 37.50
N ASP A 294 21.22 -1.68 38.47
CA ASP A 294 22.62 -2.12 38.72
C ASP A 294 23.20 -2.97 37.56
N SER A 295 22.32 -3.58 36.76
CA SER A 295 22.67 -4.37 35.57
C SER A 295 21.49 -4.49 34.61
N VAL A 296 21.78 -4.63 33.32
CA VAL A 296 20.80 -4.88 32.24
C VAL A 296 21.18 -6.19 31.54
N ASP A 297 20.23 -7.11 31.37
CA ASP A 297 20.40 -8.29 30.51
C ASP A 297 19.89 -7.95 29.11
N VAL A 298 20.78 -7.87 28.11
CA VAL A 298 20.40 -7.59 26.72
C VAL A 298 20.48 -8.85 25.88
N ARG A 299 19.39 -9.18 25.19
CA ARG A 299 19.32 -10.23 24.15
C ARG A 299 18.89 -9.61 22.82
N PHE A 300 19.10 -10.34 21.73
CA PHE A 300 18.47 -10.02 20.44
C PHE A 300 17.36 -11.03 20.16
N GLU A 301 16.23 -10.54 19.69
CA GLU A 301 15.14 -11.35 19.16
C GLU A 301 15.13 -11.21 17.63
N TYR A 302 14.99 -12.32 16.91
CA TYR A 302 15.04 -12.35 15.44
C TYR A 302 14.02 -13.33 14.84
N ARG A 303 13.56 -13.06 13.61
CA ARG A 303 12.63 -13.91 12.85
C ARG A 303 12.73 -13.65 11.35
N GLU A 304 12.32 -14.61 10.53
CA GLU A 304 12.16 -14.40 9.07
C GLU A 304 11.05 -13.36 8.84
N ALA A 305 11.22 -12.47 7.87
CA ALA A 305 10.47 -11.20 7.85
C ALA A 305 8.95 -11.35 7.61
N THR A 306 8.52 -12.49 7.07
CA THR A 306 7.10 -12.86 6.84
C THR A 306 6.49 -13.70 7.96
N THR A 307 7.26 -14.18 8.94
CA THR A 307 6.76 -15.07 10.00
C THR A 307 6.44 -14.32 11.29
N ASP A 308 5.57 -14.90 12.13
CA ASP A 308 5.17 -14.25 13.38
C ASP A 308 6.06 -14.57 14.59
N GLU A 309 6.55 -15.81 14.70
CA GLU A 309 7.29 -16.28 15.87
C GLU A 309 8.72 -15.73 15.95
N TRP A 310 9.11 -15.23 17.13
CA TRP A 310 10.44 -14.68 17.39
C TRP A 310 11.35 -15.71 18.07
N SER A 311 12.49 -16.02 17.45
CA SER A 311 13.64 -16.63 18.10
C SER A 311 14.38 -15.61 18.96
N ALA A 312 15.19 -16.07 19.91
CA ALA A 312 15.99 -15.23 20.78
C ALA A 312 17.41 -15.78 20.96
N THR A 313 18.40 -14.88 21.03
CA THR A 313 19.78 -15.23 21.42
C THR A 313 19.87 -15.46 22.93
N ASP A 314 20.98 -16.06 23.38
CA ASP A 314 21.39 -15.92 24.78
C ASP A 314 21.51 -14.42 25.17
N ALA A 315 21.26 -14.11 26.43
CA ALA A 315 21.34 -12.75 26.96
C ALA A 315 22.74 -12.44 27.53
N THR A 316 23.22 -11.23 27.26
CA THR A 316 24.47 -10.69 27.81
C THR A 316 24.15 -9.68 28.92
N THR A 317 24.64 -9.94 30.13
CA THR A 317 24.53 -8.99 31.26
C THR A 317 25.58 -7.89 31.13
N LEU A 318 25.13 -6.63 31.05
CA LEU A 318 25.97 -5.44 31.19
C LEU A 318 25.76 -4.79 32.57
N SER A 319 26.82 -4.22 33.15
CA SER A 319 26.78 -3.45 34.40
C SER A 319 27.17 -1.97 34.22
N GLU A 320 27.44 -1.55 32.99
CA GLU A 320 27.66 -0.17 32.56
C GLU A 320 27.31 -0.06 31.05
N PRO A 321 26.97 1.14 30.54
CA PRO A 321 26.70 1.35 29.11
C PRO A 321 27.85 0.88 28.20
N GLY A 322 27.52 0.28 27.06
CA GLY A 322 28.51 -0.29 26.14
C GLY A 322 27.92 -1.14 25.02
N SER A 323 28.78 -1.58 24.11
CA SER A 323 28.44 -2.48 22.99
C SER A 323 28.06 -3.88 23.46
N VAL A 324 27.04 -4.46 22.82
CA VAL A 324 26.61 -5.84 23.02
C VAL A 324 26.43 -6.53 21.66
N GLU A 325 26.86 -7.79 21.57
CA GLU A 325 26.86 -8.62 20.37
C GLU A 325 26.37 -10.03 20.73
N ALA A 326 25.63 -10.68 19.84
CA ALA A 326 25.27 -12.10 19.97
C ALA A 326 25.10 -12.78 18.60
N GLU A 327 25.34 -14.08 18.54
CA GLU A 327 25.19 -14.89 17.33
C GLU A 327 23.77 -15.44 17.21
N ALA A 328 23.10 -15.15 16.09
CA ALA A 328 21.87 -15.78 15.66
C ALA A 328 22.21 -16.85 14.61
N GLY A 329 22.08 -18.13 14.96
CA GLY A 329 22.39 -19.27 14.09
C GLY A 329 21.15 -19.94 13.50
N ASP A 330 21.37 -21.02 12.74
CA ASP A 330 20.34 -21.81 12.05
C ASP A 330 19.44 -20.96 11.11
N LEU A 331 20.03 -19.95 10.45
CA LEU A 331 19.34 -19.12 9.46
C LEU A 331 19.27 -19.81 8.09
N THR A 332 18.30 -19.40 7.28
CA THR A 332 18.12 -19.86 5.89
C THR A 332 18.82 -18.90 4.92
N PRO A 333 19.61 -19.38 3.94
CA PRO A 333 20.22 -18.55 2.90
C PRO A 333 19.19 -17.83 2.02
N ARG A 334 19.52 -16.63 1.53
CA ARG A 334 18.62 -15.75 0.75
C ARG A 334 17.27 -15.55 1.45
N ARG A 335 17.28 -15.04 2.67
CA ARG A 335 16.06 -14.62 3.39
C ARG A 335 16.24 -13.27 4.05
N TYR A 336 15.14 -12.52 4.08
CA TYR A 336 15.02 -11.33 4.91
C TYR A 336 14.69 -11.71 6.35
N TYR A 337 15.43 -11.15 7.30
CA TYR A 337 15.23 -11.33 8.74
C TYR A 337 14.98 -9.98 9.42
N GLN A 338 13.98 -9.95 10.30
CA GLN A 338 13.76 -8.85 11.24
C GLN A 338 14.49 -9.18 12.55
N PHE A 339 15.18 -8.21 13.14
CA PHE A 339 15.77 -8.34 14.48
C PHE A 339 15.57 -7.09 15.35
N ARG A 340 15.49 -7.28 16.66
CA ARG A 340 15.38 -6.21 17.66
C ARG A 340 16.22 -6.55 18.89
N ALA A 341 16.76 -5.54 19.57
CA ALA A 341 17.31 -5.75 20.91
C ALA A 341 16.19 -5.69 21.95
N VAL A 342 16.32 -6.52 23.00
CA VAL A 342 15.47 -6.46 24.19
C VAL A 342 16.36 -6.37 25.42
N ALA A 343 16.23 -5.25 26.13
CA ALA A 343 16.95 -4.93 27.35
C ALA A 343 16.05 -5.19 28.57
N ALA A 344 16.46 -6.11 29.44
CA ALA A 344 15.73 -6.51 30.63
C ALA A 344 16.38 -5.97 31.91
N THR A 345 15.56 -5.41 32.81
CA THR A 345 15.96 -4.86 34.11
C THR A 345 15.08 -5.47 35.21
N GLY A 346 15.43 -6.68 35.65
CA GLY A 346 14.60 -7.46 36.56
C GLY A 346 13.32 -7.95 35.87
N ASP A 347 12.15 -7.61 36.43
CA ASP A 347 10.83 -8.01 35.89
C ASP A 347 10.34 -7.10 34.74
N GLN A 348 11.20 -6.25 34.17
CA GLN A 348 10.84 -5.26 33.13
C GLN A 348 11.68 -5.45 31.87
N GLU A 349 11.05 -5.30 30.71
CA GLU A 349 11.72 -5.41 29.41
C GLU A 349 11.38 -4.21 28.50
N PHE A 350 12.39 -3.74 27.78
CA PHE A 350 12.32 -2.65 26.82
C PHE A 350 12.88 -3.14 25.48
N SER A 351 12.04 -3.14 24.43
CA SER A 351 12.41 -3.58 23.09
C SER A 351 12.63 -2.38 22.16
N THR A 352 13.58 -2.50 21.23
CA THR A 352 13.76 -1.54 20.13
C THR A 352 12.66 -1.69 19.07
N VAL A 353 12.64 -0.77 18.10
CA VAL A 353 12.05 -1.07 16.78
C VAL A 353 12.87 -2.21 16.14
N ALA A 354 12.24 -2.99 15.26
CA ALA A 354 12.94 -4.05 14.52
C ALA A 354 13.65 -3.47 13.29
N ASN A 355 14.93 -3.80 13.14
CA ASN A 355 15.69 -3.56 11.92
C ASN A 355 15.60 -4.78 10.99
N LEU A 356 15.83 -4.55 9.69
CA LEU A 356 15.85 -5.59 8.65
C LEU A 356 17.29 -5.89 8.24
N PHE A 357 17.62 -7.16 8.03
CA PHE A 357 18.82 -7.62 7.32
C PHE A 357 18.48 -8.79 6.39
N SER A 358 19.44 -9.23 5.58
CA SER A 358 19.26 -10.36 4.66
C SER A 358 20.47 -11.29 4.65
N THR A 359 20.23 -12.60 4.67
CA THR A 359 21.29 -13.61 4.51
C THR A 359 21.69 -13.75 3.04
N PRO A 360 22.99 -13.77 2.69
CA PRO A 360 23.45 -14.12 1.34
C PRO A 360 23.20 -15.62 1.02
N SER A 361 23.56 -16.03 -0.19
CA SER A 361 23.53 -17.43 -0.64
C SER A 361 24.67 -18.30 -0.12
N GLY A 362 25.79 -17.69 0.26
CA GLY A 362 27.04 -18.39 0.54
C GLY A 362 27.76 -18.91 -0.71
N SER A 363 27.50 -18.31 -1.88
CA SER A 363 28.19 -18.66 -3.12
C SER A 363 29.62 -18.12 -3.19
N ASP A 364 30.47 -18.79 -3.99
CA ASP A 364 31.76 -18.24 -4.45
C ASP A 364 31.58 -17.34 -5.71
N GLY A 365 30.33 -17.00 -6.07
CA GLY A 365 29.92 -16.18 -7.23
C GLY A 365 29.76 -16.95 -8.55
N GLY A 366 28.59 -16.83 -9.20
CA GLY A 366 28.33 -17.48 -10.50
C GLY A 366 27.02 -17.06 -11.20
N SER A 367 26.85 -15.76 -11.49
CA SER A 367 25.69 -15.28 -12.24
C SER A 367 25.66 -15.74 -13.71
N GLY A 368 24.45 -15.93 -14.23
CA GLY A 368 24.17 -16.19 -15.64
C GLY A 368 22.69 -16.01 -15.95
N GLU A 369 22.39 -15.57 -17.17
CA GLU A 369 21.02 -15.22 -17.62
C GLU A 369 20.07 -16.43 -17.78
N GLY A 370 20.62 -17.65 -17.76
CA GLY A 370 19.86 -18.88 -17.98
C GLY A 370 19.53 -19.15 -19.44
N PRO A 371 18.50 -19.97 -19.70
CA PRO A 371 17.90 -20.08 -21.03
C PRO A 371 17.13 -18.80 -21.42
N ALA A 372 16.78 -18.73 -22.70
CA ALA A 372 15.75 -17.83 -23.22
C ALA A 372 14.39 -18.54 -23.26
N SER A 373 13.30 -17.78 -23.34
CA SER A 373 11.93 -18.30 -23.49
C SER A 373 11.77 -19.19 -24.74
N SER A 374 10.89 -20.20 -24.69
CA SER A 374 10.54 -21.02 -25.87
C SER A 374 9.63 -20.27 -26.86
N SER A 375 8.98 -19.20 -26.41
CA SER A 375 8.10 -18.31 -27.18
C SER A 375 8.79 -17.47 -28.27
N SER A 376 10.10 -17.63 -28.50
CA SER A 376 10.89 -16.81 -29.45
C SER A 376 10.89 -15.28 -29.18
N PHE A 377 10.20 -14.81 -28.14
CA PHE A 377 10.22 -13.42 -27.66
C PHE A 377 10.57 -13.43 -26.19
N ASP A 378 11.79 -12.99 -25.88
CA ASP A 378 12.26 -12.99 -24.50
C ASP A 378 11.82 -11.71 -23.77
N PRO A 379 11.51 -11.73 -22.46
CA PRO A 379 11.35 -10.50 -21.69
C PRO A 379 12.58 -9.57 -21.75
N SER A 380 13.79 -10.09 -22.05
CA SER A 380 14.98 -9.27 -22.32
C SER A 380 15.10 -8.72 -23.75
N ASP A 381 14.18 -9.02 -24.66
CA ASP A 381 14.22 -8.50 -26.04
C ASP A 381 13.70 -7.06 -26.16
N GLY A 382 12.95 -6.58 -25.17
CA GLY A 382 12.35 -5.25 -25.14
C GLY A 382 13.30 -4.13 -24.71
N PHE A 383 12.77 -3.08 -24.10
CA PHE A 383 13.57 -1.93 -23.61
C PHE A 383 13.98 -2.06 -22.15
N ALA A 384 13.20 -2.75 -21.32
CA ALA A 384 13.53 -2.99 -19.92
C ALA A 384 14.81 -3.83 -19.76
N ASP A 385 15.68 -3.44 -18.83
CA ASP A 385 16.90 -4.20 -18.47
C ASP A 385 16.53 -5.39 -17.57
N PHE A 386 15.85 -6.38 -18.16
CA PHE A 386 15.13 -7.47 -17.50
C PHE A 386 15.90 -8.08 -16.32
N ALA A 387 15.45 -7.73 -15.10
CA ALA A 387 15.96 -8.25 -13.83
C ALA A 387 17.50 -8.21 -13.71
N SER A 388 18.15 -7.13 -14.16
CA SER A 388 19.62 -6.98 -14.07
C SER A 388 20.14 -6.79 -12.64
N TRP A 389 19.25 -6.42 -11.70
CA TRP A 389 19.52 -6.38 -10.26
C TRP A 389 19.55 -7.76 -9.58
N VAL A 390 19.12 -8.84 -10.26
CA VAL A 390 19.10 -10.20 -9.68
C VAL A 390 20.48 -10.84 -9.80
N ASP A 391 21.14 -10.96 -8.65
CA ASP A 391 22.41 -11.65 -8.49
C ASP A 391 22.26 -12.96 -7.68
N ASP A 392 23.38 -13.52 -7.22
CA ASP A 392 23.36 -14.73 -6.41
C ASP A 392 23.00 -14.49 -4.95
N ASP A 393 23.07 -13.28 -4.37
CA ASP A 393 22.76 -13.04 -2.96
C ASP A 393 21.39 -12.37 -2.73
N THR A 394 20.74 -11.94 -3.82
CA THR A 394 19.36 -11.45 -3.89
C THR A 394 18.39 -12.33 -3.08
N PRO A 395 17.73 -11.79 -2.03
CA PRO A 395 16.85 -12.55 -1.16
C PRO A 395 15.59 -13.10 -1.86
N LEU A 396 15.14 -14.25 -1.38
CA LEU A 396 13.84 -14.81 -1.71
C LEU A 396 12.83 -14.47 -0.62
N VAL A 397 11.56 -14.37 -1.00
CA VAL A 397 10.44 -14.35 -0.06
C VAL A 397 9.43 -15.40 -0.50
N VAL A 398 9.17 -16.37 0.37
CA VAL A 398 8.31 -17.51 0.04
C VAL A 398 6.86 -17.19 0.35
N VAL A 399 5.97 -17.53 -0.59
CA VAL A 399 4.52 -17.62 -0.38
C VAL A 399 4.13 -19.11 -0.38
N ASP A 400 3.80 -19.62 0.80
CA ASP A 400 3.44 -21.01 1.09
C ASP A 400 1.93 -21.20 1.34
N GLU A 401 1.23 -20.15 1.79
CA GLU A 401 -0.24 -20.06 1.80
C GLU A 401 -0.76 -19.14 0.68
N PRO A 402 -1.82 -19.53 -0.08
CA PRO A 402 -2.37 -18.72 -1.17
C PRO A 402 -3.30 -17.60 -0.65
N THR A 403 -2.80 -16.78 0.27
CA THR A 403 -3.56 -15.71 0.92
C THR A 403 -3.14 -14.32 0.44
N ARG A 404 -4.06 -13.35 0.55
CA ARG A 404 -3.76 -11.94 0.26
C ARG A 404 -2.67 -11.43 1.20
N GLU A 405 -2.75 -11.82 2.46
CA GLU A 405 -1.87 -11.43 3.55
C GLU A 405 -0.43 -11.89 3.29
N ALA A 406 -0.22 -13.16 2.89
CA ALA A 406 1.11 -13.67 2.56
C ALA A 406 1.71 -12.96 1.33
N LEU A 407 0.94 -12.78 0.25
CA LEU A 407 1.43 -12.11 -0.96
C LEU A 407 1.68 -10.60 -0.76
N ALA A 408 0.85 -9.92 0.03
CA ALA A 408 1.06 -8.53 0.42
C ALA A 408 2.26 -8.36 1.35
N ALA A 409 2.49 -9.28 2.30
CA ALA A 409 3.69 -9.30 3.11
C ALA A 409 4.94 -9.49 2.23
N ALA A 410 4.93 -10.48 1.33
CA ALA A 410 6.08 -10.78 0.48
C ALA A 410 6.44 -9.63 -0.48
N THR A 411 5.44 -8.96 -1.07
CA THR A 411 5.66 -7.83 -1.99
C THR A 411 5.99 -6.50 -1.29
N SER A 412 5.73 -6.36 0.01
CA SER A 412 5.93 -5.10 0.77
C SER A 412 7.27 -4.98 1.51
N ILE A 413 8.12 -6.01 1.53
CA ILE A 413 9.48 -5.92 2.09
C ILE A 413 10.31 -4.89 1.30
N PRO A 414 11.04 -3.98 1.96
CA PRO A 414 11.90 -3.00 1.29
C PRO A 414 13.23 -3.63 0.82
N GLY A 415 13.59 -3.36 -0.43
CA GLY A 415 14.83 -3.82 -1.07
C GLY A 415 14.62 -4.93 -2.13
N PRO A 416 15.70 -5.34 -2.83
CA PRO A 416 15.65 -6.31 -3.91
C PRO A 416 15.10 -7.66 -3.44
N ARG A 417 14.10 -8.22 -4.13
CA ARG A 417 13.45 -9.46 -3.70
C ARG A 417 12.82 -10.25 -4.85
N VAL A 418 13.00 -11.56 -4.82
CA VAL A 418 12.23 -12.49 -5.66
C VAL A 418 11.15 -13.14 -4.79
N VAL A 419 9.89 -12.82 -5.07
CA VAL A 419 8.73 -13.48 -4.48
C VAL A 419 8.53 -14.81 -5.22
N VAL A 420 8.74 -15.92 -4.51
CA VAL A 420 8.60 -17.28 -5.03
C VAL A 420 7.45 -17.99 -4.33
N PHE A 421 6.74 -18.83 -5.06
CA PHE A 421 5.59 -19.57 -4.57
C PHE A 421 5.98 -21.04 -4.33
N GLU A 422 5.75 -21.54 -3.12
CA GLU A 422 5.72 -22.97 -2.78
C GLU A 422 4.29 -23.54 -2.86
N THR A 423 3.33 -22.72 -3.30
CA THR A 423 1.89 -22.96 -3.28
C THR A 423 1.20 -22.54 -4.57
N SER A 424 0.01 -23.08 -4.84
CA SER A 424 -0.83 -22.72 -5.99
C SER A 424 -2.28 -22.52 -5.57
N GLY A 425 -3.14 -22.07 -6.50
CA GLY A 425 -4.56 -21.90 -6.25
C GLY A 425 -5.08 -20.49 -6.58
N THR A 426 -6.16 -20.09 -5.90
CA THR A 426 -6.83 -18.80 -6.10
C THR A 426 -6.67 -17.91 -4.87
N ILE A 427 -6.16 -16.69 -5.07
CA ILE A 427 -5.98 -15.68 -4.04
C ILE A 427 -7.04 -14.59 -4.20
N ASP A 428 -7.96 -14.46 -3.24
CA ASP A 428 -8.96 -13.38 -3.22
C ASP A 428 -8.36 -12.11 -2.61
N LEU A 429 -8.21 -11.05 -3.41
CA LEU A 429 -7.67 -9.77 -2.97
C LEU A 429 -8.71 -8.90 -2.22
N GLY A 430 -9.97 -9.34 -2.14
CA GLY A 430 -10.95 -8.79 -1.22
C GLY A 430 -11.73 -7.56 -1.70
N ALA A 431 -11.69 -7.24 -3.00
CA ALA A 431 -12.10 -5.96 -3.59
C ALA A 431 -11.11 -4.80 -3.30
N GLU A 432 -9.81 -5.09 -3.34
CA GLU A 432 -8.70 -4.15 -3.22
C GLU A 432 -7.51 -4.64 -4.09
N ASP A 433 -6.61 -3.74 -4.49
CA ASP A 433 -5.50 -4.08 -5.38
C ASP A 433 -4.19 -4.46 -4.64
N LEU A 434 -3.40 -5.35 -5.24
CA LEU A 434 -2.05 -5.66 -4.78
C LEU A 434 -1.08 -4.57 -5.25
N ASN A 435 -0.64 -3.73 -4.31
CA ASN A 435 0.19 -2.56 -4.59
C ASN A 435 1.67 -2.84 -4.31
N VAL A 436 2.46 -3.15 -5.35
CA VAL A 436 3.92 -3.38 -5.26
C VAL A 436 4.64 -2.04 -5.25
N ARG A 437 4.99 -1.54 -4.05
CA ARG A 437 5.48 -0.16 -3.86
C ARG A 437 6.99 0.03 -3.76
N ASN A 438 7.75 -1.02 -3.45
CA ASN A 438 9.21 -0.92 -3.42
C ASN A 438 9.77 -1.49 -4.72
N ASP A 439 10.78 -0.81 -5.28
CA ASP A 439 11.52 -1.21 -6.48
C ASP A 439 12.06 -2.65 -6.40
N GLN A 440 12.52 -3.18 -7.54
CA GLN A 440 13.33 -4.40 -7.62
C GLN A 440 12.62 -5.62 -7.01
N CYS A 441 11.40 -5.86 -7.48
CA CYS A 441 10.52 -6.95 -7.06
C CYS A 441 10.19 -7.87 -8.23
N TRP A 442 10.56 -9.16 -8.16
CA TRP A 442 10.12 -10.16 -9.14
C TRP A 442 9.06 -11.08 -8.52
N ILE A 443 7.83 -11.02 -9.01
CA ILE A 443 6.77 -11.98 -8.70
C ILE A 443 6.88 -13.14 -9.70
N ALA A 444 7.50 -14.24 -9.25
CA ALA A 444 7.87 -15.37 -10.11
C ALA A 444 6.81 -16.49 -10.09
N GLY A 445 5.65 -16.27 -10.72
CA GLY A 445 4.52 -17.20 -10.77
C GLY A 445 4.83 -18.58 -11.40
N GLN A 446 5.96 -18.72 -12.09
CA GLN A 446 6.41 -19.99 -12.65
C GLN A 446 6.80 -21.01 -11.59
N THR A 447 7.30 -20.58 -10.43
CA THR A 447 7.77 -21.52 -9.39
C THR A 447 6.60 -22.31 -8.80
N ALA A 448 5.39 -21.73 -8.79
CA ALA A 448 4.20 -22.36 -8.26
C ALA A 448 3.93 -23.74 -8.90
N PRO A 449 3.48 -24.73 -8.13
CA PRO A 449 3.00 -26.00 -8.68
C PRO A 449 1.73 -25.78 -9.52
N SER A 450 1.34 -26.77 -10.32
CA SER A 450 0.07 -26.71 -11.09
C SER A 450 -1.12 -26.51 -10.13
N PRO A 451 -2.15 -25.71 -10.48
CA PRO A 451 -2.36 -24.99 -11.75
C PRO A 451 -1.70 -23.59 -11.81
N GLY A 452 -0.81 -23.25 -10.87
CA GLY A 452 -0.24 -21.91 -10.69
C GLY A 452 -1.11 -20.98 -9.86
N VAL A 453 -0.74 -19.69 -9.83
CA VAL A 453 -1.41 -18.65 -9.04
C VAL A 453 -2.44 -17.90 -9.89
N THR A 454 -3.63 -17.69 -9.34
CA THR A 454 -4.66 -16.79 -9.90
C THR A 454 -5.14 -15.81 -8.84
N LEU A 455 -4.95 -14.51 -9.10
CA LEU A 455 -5.48 -13.44 -8.25
C LEU A 455 -6.88 -13.07 -8.74
N ILE A 456 -7.83 -12.91 -7.82
CA ILE A 456 -9.21 -12.48 -8.12
C ILE A 456 -9.60 -11.25 -7.29
N ARG A 457 -10.61 -10.51 -7.75
CA ARG A 457 -11.24 -9.41 -7.00
C ARG A 457 -10.26 -8.29 -6.60
N GLY A 458 -9.30 -8.03 -7.48
CA GLY A 458 -8.32 -6.94 -7.42
C GLY A 458 -7.31 -7.05 -8.56
N GLY A 459 -6.61 -5.96 -8.86
CA GLY A 459 -5.49 -5.90 -9.79
C GLY A 459 -4.12 -6.03 -9.13
N VAL A 460 -3.06 -5.94 -9.94
CA VAL A 460 -1.67 -5.80 -9.51
C VAL A 460 -1.11 -4.49 -10.05
N TRP A 461 -0.64 -3.62 -9.15
CA TRP A 461 -0.12 -2.30 -9.49
C TRP A 461 1.37 -2.19 -9.10
N LEU A 462 2.23 -1.95 -10.09
CA LEU A 462 3.66 -1.75 -9.90
C LEU A 462 3.94 -0.25 -9.76
N TYR A 463 4.08 0.21 -8.52
CA TYR A 463 4.52 1.57 -8.18
C TYR A 463 6.05 1.65 -7.97
N GLY A 464 6.72 0.50 -7.86
CA GLY A 464 8.17 0.39 -7.88
C GLY A 464 8.72 0.29 -9.31
N ASN A 465 10.01 0.60 -9.43
CA ASN A 465 10.81 0.49 -10.65
C ASN A 465 11.49 -0.88 -10.74
N ASP A 466 11.98 -1.25 -11.92
CA ASP A 466 12.67 -2.52 -12.21
C ASP A 466 11.90 -3.79 -11.73
N CYS A 467 10.58 -3.71 -11.59
CA CYS A 467 9.74 -4.81 -11.13
C CYS A 467 9.38 -5.75 -12.28
N VAL A 468 9.27 -7.05 -11.97
CA VAL A 468 8.92 -8.11 -12.91
C VAL A 468 7.70 -8.86 -12.40
N VAL A 469 6.66 -8.98 -13.22
CA VAL A 469 5.51 -9.84 -12.97
C VAL A 469 5.51 -10.91 -14.06
N GLN A 470 5.60 -12.18 -13.64
CA GLN A 470 5.72 -13.31 -14.56
C GLN A 470 4.79 -14.47 -14.20
N HIS A 471 4.20 -15.12 -15.20
CA HIS A 471 3.46 -16.39 -15.07
C HIS A 471 2.28 -16.39 -14.08
N VAL A 472 1.66 -15.23 -13.83
CA VAL A 472 0.47 -15.06 -12.99
C VAL A 472 -0.79 -14.76 -13.80
N ARG A 473 -1.95 -15.12 -13.24
CA ARG A 473 -3.28 -14.73 -13.76
C ARG A 473 -3.89 -13.70 -12.84
N VAL A 474 -4.45 -12.62 -13.39
CA VAL A 474 -5.17 -11.60 -12.62
C VAL A 474 -6.54 -11.37 -13.23
N ARG A 475 -7.56 -11.48 -12.38
CA ARG A 475 -8.98 -11.57 -12.76
C ARG A 475 -9.85 -10.71 -11.83
N PRO A 476 -9.85 -9.37 -11.96
CA PRO A 476 -10.55 -8.49 -11.01
C PRO A 476 -12.06 -8.73 -10.98
N GLY A 477 -12.72 -8.72 -12.13
CA GLY A 477 -14.18 -8.85 -12.26
C GLY A 477 -14.95 -7.73 -11.55
N THR A 478 -16.27 -7.91 -11.37
CA THR A 478 -17.12 -6.93 -10.67
C THR A 478 -16.93 -6.89 -9.15
N ALA A 479 -16.20 -7.86 -8.58
CA ALA A 479 -15.95 -8.10 -7.15
C ALA A 479 -17.18 -8.20 -6.24
N GLY A 480 -18.39 -8.16 -6.80
CA GLY A 480 -19.68 -8.08 -6.09
C GLY A 480 -20.27 -6.67 -5.96
N MET A 481 -19.66 -5.66 -6.61
CA MET A 481 -20.04 -4.25 -6.56
C MET A 481 -21.05 -3.88 -7.66
N GLU A 482 -21.72 -2.72 -7.53
CA GLU A 482 -22.61 -2.14 -8.54
C GLU A 482 -22.01 -0.87 -9.21
N ARG A 483 -22.59 -0.43 -10.33
CA ARG A 483 -22.18 0.80 -11.02
C ARG A 483 -22.45 2.02 -10.15
N GLY A 484 -21.38 2.67 -9.70
CA GLY A 484 -21.42 3.85 -8.83
C GLY A 484 -20.73 3.64 -7.48
N ASP A 485 -20.38 2.40 -7.12
CA ASP A 485 -19.60 2.10 -5.91
C ASP A 485 -18.10 2.47 -6.05
N GLY A 486 -17.68 2.87 -7.25
CA GLY A 486 -16.30 3.30 -7.57
C GLY A 486 -15.38 2.17 -8.06
N TRP A 487 -15.81 0.92 -7.96
CA TRP A 487 -15.04 -0.27 -8.37
C TRP A 487 -14.76 -0.30 -9.87
N GLN A 488 -13.52 0.06 -10.23
CA GLN A 488 -13.02 0.22 -11.59
C GLN A 488 -11.59 -0.32 -11.70
N PRO A 489 -11.33 -1.60 -11.34
CA PRO A 489 -9.99 -2.16 -11.34
C PRO A 489 -9.46 -2.43 -12.75
N ASP A 490 -8.14 -2.37 -12.86
CA ASP A 490 -7.36 -2.95 -13.93
C ASP A 490 -6.81 -4.32 -13.49
N ALA A 491 -6.36 -5.20 -14.40
CA ALA A 491 -5.75 -6.47 -14.00
C ALA A 491 -4.25 -6.33 -13.68
N ILE A 492 -3.43 -5.75 -14.56
CA ILE A 492 -2.01 -5.47 -14.29
C ILE A 492 -1.62 -4.09 -14.82
N GLU A 493 -1.13 -3.22 -13.94
CA GLU A 493 -0.72 -1.85 -14.22
C GLU A 493 0.77 -1.65 -13.87
N ALA A 494 1.58 -1.22 -14.83
CA ALA A 494 2.90 -0.63 -14.55
C ALA A 494 2.70 0.88 -14.34
N ALA A 495 2.57 1.31 -13.09
CA ALA A 495 1.95 2.59 -12.73
C ALA A 495 2.72 3.84 -13.17
N ASP A 496 2.05 4.99 -13.10
CA ASP A 496 2.56 6.31 -13.46
C ASP A 496 3.93 6.63 -12.84
N ASP A 497 4.75 7.38 -13.59
CA ASP A 497 6.12 7.82 -13.22
C ASP A 497 7.14 6.67 -12.94
N THR A 498 6.84 5.41 -13.31
CA THR A 498 7.77 4.26 -13.11
C THR A 498 8.65 3.91 -14.34
N THR A 499 9.76 3.20 -14.11
CA THR A 499 10.66 2.73 -15.17
C THR A 499 11.15 1.28 -14.99
N GLY A 500 11.56 0.63 -16.09
CA GLY A 500 12.21 -0.68 -16.08
C GLY A 500 11.27 -1.87 -15.88
N ASN A 501 9.96 -1.65 -15.89
CA ASN A 501 8.97 -2.63 -15.48
C ASN A 501 8.67 -3.67 -16.59
N VAL A 502 8.58 -4.95 -16.20
CA VAL A 502 8.33 -6.08 -17.10
C VAL A 502 7.08 -6.86 -16.69
N ILE A 503 6.17 -7.06 -17.64
CA ILE A 503 4.99 -7.92 -17.50
C ILE A 503 5.09 -8.98 -18.59
N ASP A 504 5.55 -10.17 -18.24
CA ASP A 504 5.80 -11.25 -19.20
C ASP A 504 4.98 -12.50 -18.87
N HIS A 505 4.49 -13.21 -19.90
CA HIS A 505 3.70 -14.42 -19.74
C HIS A 505 2.60 -14.27 -18.67
N CYS A 506 1.76 -13.24 -18.74
CA CYS A 506 0.66 -13.03 -17.78
C CYS A 506 -0.71 -13.17 -18.44
N THR A 507 -1.73 -13.57 -17.67
CA THR A 507 -3.13 -13.57 -18.14
C THR A 507 -3.91 -12.48 -17.42
N GLY A 508 -4.26 -11.40 -18.12
CA GLY A 508 -5.10 -10.30 -17.60
C GLY A 508 -6.48 -10.34 -18.24
N THR A 509 -7.54 -10.49 -17.43
CA THR A 509 -8.91 -10.66 -17.96
C THR A 509 -9.97 -10.13 -16.98
N TRP A 510 -11.17 -9.82 -17.50
CA TRP A 510 -12.33 -9.40 -16.71
C TRP A 510 -12.15 -8.11 -15.91
N SER A 511 -11.32 -7.21 -16.39
CA SER A 511 -11.09 -5.90 -15.76
C SER A 511 -12.16 -4.88 -16.17
N VAL A 512 -12.14 -3.66 -15.62
CA VAL A 512 -13.28 -2.72 -15.67
C VAL A 512 -12.97 -1.34 -16.29
N ASP A 513 -11.73 -0.81 -16.19
CA ASP A 513 -11.22 0.15 -17.20
C ASP A 513 -10.42 -0.68 -18.24
N GLU A 514 -9.30 -1.32 -17.85
CA GLU A 514 -8.40 -2.08 -18.73
C GLU A 514 -7.81 -3.40 -18.18
N ASN A 515 -7.35 -4.30 -19.05
CA ASN A 515 -6.71 -5.56 -18.65
C ASN A 515 -5.21 -5.41 -18.28
N ILE A 516 -4.33 -5.06 -19.23
CA ILE A 516 -2.88 -4.91 -18.94
C ILE A 516 -2.35 -3.62 -19.53
N ASN A 517 -1.74 -2.78 -18.70
CA ASN A 517 -1.38 -1.40 -19.03
C ASN A 517 0.09 -1.09 -18.78
N VAL A 518 0.53 -0.01 -19.42
CA VAL A 518 1.73 0.75 -19.04
C VAL A 518 1.28 2.20 -18.79
N GLY A 519 1.54 2.71 -17.60
CA GLY A 519 1.05 3.99 -17.08
C GLY A 519 1.71 5.23 -17.71
N TYR A 520 1.38 6.39 -17.15
CA TYR A 520 1.69 7.71 -17.68
C TYR A 520 3.11 8.14 -17.29
N ASP A 521 3.79 8.90 -18.15
CA ASP A 521 5.19 9.36 -17.98
C ASP A 521 6.24 8.25 -17.72
N THR A 522 5.88 6.98 -17.92
CA THR A 522 6.76 5.81 -17.69
C THR A 522 7.89 5.68 -18.73
N SER A 523 8.94 4.92 -18.41
CA SER A 523 10.03 4.62 -19.35
C SER A 523 10.54 3.17 -19.34
N ASP A 524 11.02 2.70 -20.49
CA ASP A 524 11.80 1.46 -20.63
C ASP A 524 11.04 0.22 -20.09
N SER A 525 9.80 0.04 -20.55
CA SER A 525 8.89 -1.03 -20.09
C SER A 525 8.67 -2.10 -21.16
N THR A 526 8.50 -3.36 -20.75
CA THR A 526 8.27 -4.51 -21.65
C THR A 526 7.02 -5.30 -21.26
N VAL A 527 6.08 -5.46 -22.18
CA VAL A 527 4.90 -6.34 -22.05
C VAL A 527 4.99 -7.46 -23.10
N SER A 528 5.31 -8.67 -22.66
CA SER A 528 5.58 -9.80 -23.55
C SER A 528 4.70 -11.02 -23.28
N ASN A 529 4.35 -11.76 -24.33
CA ASN A 529 3.71 -13.08 -24.25
C ASN A 529 2.42 -13.13 -23.38
N CYS A 530 1.70 -12.02 -23.20
CA CYS A 530 0.53 -11.95 -22.35
C CYS A 530 -0.77 -12.31 -23.08
N LEU A 531 -1.71 -12.92 -22.35
CA LEU A 531 -3.09 -13.15 -22.77
C LEU A 531 -3.99 -12.07 -22.14
N ILE A 532 -4.44 -11.13 -22.97
CA ILE A 532 -5.13 -9.90 -22.59
C ILE A 532 -6.53 -9.97 -23.21
N ALA A 533 -7.53 -10.41 -22.44
CA ALA A 533 -8.81 -10.83 -23.03
C ALA A 533 -10.05 -10.66 -22.14
N GLU A 534 -11.23 -10.64 -22.76
CA GLU A 534 -12.53 -10.54 -22.08
C GLU A 534 -12.62 -9.41 -21.03
N PRO A 535 -12.20 -8.17 -21.32
CA PRO A 535 -12.48 -7.03 -20.44
C PRO A 535 -14.00 -6.80 -20.33
N LEU A 536 -14.47 -6.30 -19.19
CA LEU A 536 -15.91 -6.19 -18.92
C LEU A 536 -16.51 -4.89 -19.50
N ASN A 537 -17.60 -5.01 -20.24
CA ASN A 537 -18.21 -3.91 -20.99
C ASN A 537 -19.25 -3.12 -20.18
N ASP A 538 -20.52 -3.52 -20.08
CA ASP A 538 -21.56 -2.78 -19.33
C ASP A 538 -21.52 -3.08 -17.82
N ALA A 539 -20.32 -3.02 -17.23
CA ALA A 539 -20.02 -3.44 -15.86
C ALA A 539 -20.10 -2.29 -14.83
N THR A 540 -19.40 -2.41 -13.69
CA THR A 540 -19.40 -1.43 -12.58
C THR A 540 -18.84 -0.06 -12.94
N HIS A 541 -18.24 0.07 -14.13
CA HIS A 541 -17.56 1.26 -14.58
C HIS A 541 -18.44 2.52 -14.64
N ALA A 542 -17.97 3.65 -14.10
CA ALA A 542 -18.80 4.84 -13.85
C ALA A 542 -19.09 5.68 -15.11
N LYS A 543 -18.22 5.61 -16.14
CA LYS A 543 -18.42 6.32 -17.41
C LYS A 543 -19.40 5.59 -18.36
N GLY A 544 -19.80 4.35 -18.04
CA GLY A 544 -20.60 3.45 -18.89
C GLY A 544 -19.76 2.33 -19.50
N GLU A 545 -20.24 1.75 -20.59
CA GLU A 545 -19.60 0.71 -21.41
C GLU A 545 -18.10 0.98 -21.61
N HIS A 546 -17.23 0.07 -21.15
CA HIS A 546 -15.78 0.11 -21.36
C HIS A 546 -15.30 -1.10 -22.14
N GLY A 547 -14.91 -2.21 -21.50
CA GLY A 547 -14.50 -3.42 -22.23
C GLY A 547 -13.18 -3.25 -23.00
N TYR A 548 -12.23 -2.51 -22.43
CA TYR A 548 -10.96 -2.17 -23.08
C TYR A 548 -9.82 -3.09 -22.65
N ASN A 549 -8.84 -3.32 -23.54
CA ASN A 549 -7.74 -4.24 -23.24
C ASN A 549 -6.51 -3.56 -22.62
N SER A 550 -5.98 -2.51 -23.25
CA SER A 550 -4.67 -1.94 -22.86
C SER A 550 -4.47 -0.48 -23.25
N ILE A 551 -3.99 0.32 -22.30
CA ILE A 551 -3.38 1.64 -22.52
C ILE A 551 -1.85 1.57 -22.44
N VAL A 552 -1.19 2.39 -23.25
CA VAL A 552 0.14 2.95 -22.97
C VAL A 552 -0.07 4.45 -22.70
N GLY A 553 0.19 4.88 -21.46
CA GLY A 553 -0.20 6.17 -20.88
C GLY A 553 0.44 7.39 -21.53
N ASP A 554 -0.10 8.61 -21.29
CA ASP A 554 0.43 9.80 -21.96
C ASP A 554 1.92 9.97 -21.66
N ARG A 555 2.71 10.33 -22.68
CA ARG A 555 4.17 10.56 -22.66
C ARG A 555 5.05 9.34 -22.36
N ALA A 556 4.51 8.15 -22.11
CA ALA A 556 5.32 6.94 -21.87
C ALA A 556 6.31 6.64 -23.00
N LYS A 557 7.56 6.34 -22.65
CA LYS A 557 8.70 6.20 -23.58
C LYS A 557 9.28 4.80 -23.59
N ASN A 558 9.86 4.39 -24.72
CA ASN A 558 10.54 3.12 -24.87
C ASN A 558 9.69 1.94 -24.35
N VAL A 559 8.43 1.86 -24.79
CA VAL A 559 7.53 0.76 -24.38
C VAL A 559 7.49 -0.31 -25.47
N THR A 560 7.88 -1.55 -25.14
CA THR A 560 7.74 -2.71 -26.03
C THR A 560 6.50 -3.51 -25.67
N ALA A 561 5.65 -3.82 -26.66
CA ALA A 561 4.58 -4.80 -26.54
C ALA A 561 4.76 -5.89 -27.61
N VAL A 562 5.12 -7.12 -27.20
CA VAL A 562 5.53 -8.19 -28.13
C VAL A 562 4.86 -9.54 -27.86
N GLY A 563 4.41 -10.24 -28.92
CA GLY A 563 3.92 -11.62 -28.82
C GLY A 563 2.59 -11.80 -28.05
N ASN A 564 1.92 -10.71 -27.66
CA ASN A 564 0.70 -10.76 -26.87
C ASN A 564 -0.51 -11.21 -27.71
N VAL A 565 -1.57 -11.62 -27.02
CA VAL A 565 -2.92 -11.84 -27.58
C VAL A 565 -3.88 -10.82 -26.96
N TYR A 566 -4.41 -9.91 -27.78
CA TYR A 566 -5.49 -8.98 -27.43
C TYR A 566 -6.79 -9.54 -27.98
N ALA A 567 -7.79 -9.86 -27.14
CA ALA A 567 -8.98 -10.55 -27.64
C ALA A 567 -10.30 -10.26 -26.92
N LEU A 568 -11.41 -10.46 -27.64
CA LEU A 568 -12.77 -10.48 -27.10
C LEU A 568 -13.15 -9.18 -26.35
N GLY A 569 -12.68 -8.04 -26.85
CA GLY A 569 -12.86 -6.70 -26.26
C GLY A 569 -13.42 -5.68 -27.26
N THR A 570 -13.58 -4.43 -26.85
CA THR A 570 -14.10 -3.34 -27.71
C THR A 570 -12.94 -2.54 -28.33
N ASP A 571 -12.27 -1.71 -27.55
CA ASP A 571 -11.31 -0.68 -27.95
C ASP A 571 -10.02 -0.79 -27.10
N ARG A 572 -9.02 0.04 -27.42
CA ARG A 572 -7.70 0.09 -26.79
C ARG A 572 -6.98 -1.25 -26.95
N ASN A 573 -6.65 -1.62 -28.20
CA ASN A 573 -6.05 -2.92 -28.55
C ASN A 573 -4.62 -2.87 -29.16
N PRO A 574 -3.61 -2.21 -28.53
CA PRO A 574 -3.67 -1.24 -27.43
C PRO A 574 -4.01 0.19 -27.91
N ARG A 575 -4.33 1.09 -26.98
CA ARG A 575 -4.28 2.55 -27.23
C ARG A 575 -2.92 3.10 -26.83
N LEU A 576 -2.30 3.85 -27.74
CA LEU A 576 -1.02 4.52 -27.59
C LEU A 576 -1.30 6.02 -27.44
N LYS A 577 -1.17 6.55 -26.22
CA LYS A 577 -1.64 7.89 -25.86
C LYS A 577 -0.69 9.02 -26.26
N GLN A 578 -1.11 10.28 -26.04
CA GLN A 578 -0.42 11.47 -26.57
C GLN A 578 1.05 11.51 -26.11
N GLY A 579 1.97 11.74 -27.04
CA GLY A 579 3.39 11.86 -26.75
C GLY A 579 4.14 10.54 -26.51
N THR A 580 3.53 9.37 -26.71
CA THR A 580 4.17 8.06 -26.48
C THR A 580 5.21 7.66 -27.55
N GLU A 581 6.20 6.87 -27.15
CA GLU A 581 7.21 6.27 -28.04
C GLU A 581 7.25 4.75 -27.82
N THR A 582 6.82 3.94 -28.81
CA THR A 582 6.54 2.51 -28.59
C THR A 582 6.91 1.58 -29.75
N VAL A 583 7.07 0.30 -29.41
CA VAL A 583 7.40 -0.81 -30.32
C VAL A 583 6.36 -1.92 -30.13
N ILE A 584 5.45 -2.05 -31.09
CA ILE A 584 4.32 -2.98 -31.03
C ILE A 584 4.54 -4.07 -32.07
N VAL A 585 4.97 -5.26 -31.65
CA VAL A 585 5.55 -6.28 -32.54
C VAL A 585 4.88 -7.64 -32.41
N ASN A 586 4.45 -8.20 -33.54
CA ASN A 586 3.89 -9.55 -33.63
C ASN A 586 2.81 -9.90 -32.60
N ASN A 587 1.99 -8.93 -32.20
CA ASN A 587 0.80 -9.19 -31.39
C ASN A 587 -0.33 -9.74 -32.28
N TYR A 588 -1.25 -10.49 -31.68
CA TYR A 588 -2.45 -11.01 -32.33
C TYR A 588 -3.69 -10.35 -31.72
N ILE A 589 -4.49 -9.68 -32.55
CA ILE A 589 -5.64 -8.88 -32.15
C ILE A 589 -6.89 -9.51 -32.76
N HIS A 590 -7.76 -10.11 -31.94
CA HIS A 590 -8.89 -10.95 -32.42
C HIS A 590 -10.22 -10.59 -31.76
N HIS A 591 -11.26 -10.36 -32.57
CA HIS A 591 -12.59 -9.94 -32.11
C HIS A 591 -12.52 -8.62 -31.33
N TYR A 592 -12.43 -7.54 -32.09
CA TYR A 592 -12.24 -6.16 -31.62
C TYR A 592 -13.17 -5.20 -32.38
N HIS A 593 -13.63 -4.13 -31.72
CA HIS A 593 -14.40 -3.06 -32.36
C HIS A 593 -13.45 -2.01 -32.94
N ASP A 594 -12.52 -1.49 -32.13
CA ASP A 594 -11.48 -0.54 -32.52
C ASP A 594 -10.09 -1.22 -32.36
N GLY A 595 -9.20 -1.02 -33.33
CA GLY A 595 -7.86 -1.63 -33.34
C GLY A 595 -6.85 -0.90 -32.46
N MET A 596 -5.68 -0.58 -33.03
CA MET A 596 -4.67 0.26 -32.39
C MET A 596 -4.96 1.74 -32.64
N TRP A 597 -5.19 2.47 -31.56
CA TRP A 597 -5.38 3.92 -31.55
C TRP A 597 -4.03 4.59 -31.26
N ALA A 598 -3.47 5.35 -32.20
CA ALA A 598 -2.33 6.24 -31.97
C ALA A 598 -2.78 7.71 -31.87
N ASP A 599 -2.76 8.26 -30.66
CA ASP A 599 -3.06 9.67 -30.39
C ASP A 599 -2.03 10.63 -31.05
N PRO A 600 -2.24 11.96 -31.02
CA PRO A 600 -1.28 12.92 -31.57
C PRO A 600 0.10 12.91 -30.86
N GLU A 601 1.10 13.49 -31.54
CA GLU A 601 2.45 13.74 -30.98
C GLU A 601 3.26 12.47 -30.62
N THR A 602 2.87 11.29 -31.11
CA THR A 602 3.52 10.00 -30.86
C THR A 602 4.48 9.55 -31.98
N SER A 603 5.34 8.57 -31.68
CA SER A 603 6.29 7.96 -32.64
C SER A 603 6.41 6.44 -32.41
N HIS A 604 5.97 5.63 -33.37
CA HIS A 604 5.80 4.18 -33.20
C HIS A 604 6.50 3.33 -34.27
N ALA A 605 6.98 2.15 -33.87
CA ALA A 605 7.28 1.04 -34.77
C ALA A 605 6.25 -0.09 -34.55
N ILE A 606 5.34 -0.28 -35.52
CA ILE A 606 4.29 -1.30 -35.46
C ILE A 606 4.60 -2.36 -36.52
N VAL A 607 5.06 -3.54 -36.13
CA VAL A 607 5.65 -4.53 -37.06
C VAL A 607 5.08 -5.94 -36.88
N GLY A 608 4.62 -6.55 -37.97
CA GLY A 608 4.26 -7.98 -38.03
C GLY A 608 3.02 -8.38 -37.23
N ASN A 609 2.20 -7.43 -36.77
CA ASN A 609 0.99 -7.71 -35.99
C ASN A 609 -0.13 -8.25 -36.89
N VAL A 610 -0.95 -9.15 -36.35
CA VAL A 610 -2.08 -9.76 -37.06
C VAL A 610 -3.39 -9.37 -36.42
N PHE A 611 -4.33 -8.89 -37.22
CA PHE A 611 -5.66 -8.46 -36.82
C PHE A 611 -6.71 -9.38 -37.46
N GLU A 612 -7.68 -9.88 -36.69
CA GLU A 612 -8.69 -10.83 -37.17
C GLU A 612 -10.06 -10.58 -36.51
N ASP A 613 -11.15 -10.90 -37.21
CA ASP A 613 -12.54 -10.66 -36.80
C ASP A 613 -12.85 -9.21 -36.34
N PRO A 614 -12.67 -8.18 -37.20
CA PRO A 614 -13.08 -6.81 -36.92
C PRO A 614 -14.61 -6.67 -36.82
N GLN A 615 -15.09 -6.03 -35.76
CA GLN A 615 -16.52 -5.76 -35.54
C GLN A 615 -16.98 -4.40 -36.10
N THR A 616 -16.11 -3.67 -36.82
CA THR A 616 -16.40 -2.37 -37.45
C THR A 616 -15.78 -2.24 -38.86
N ASP A 617 -16.08 -1.14 -39.53
CA ASP A 617 -15.39 -0.68 -40.75
C ASP A 617 -14.15 0.21 -40.44
N GLN A 618 -13.71 0.32 -39.17
CA GLN A 618 -12.64 1.24 -38.77
C GLN A 618 -11.25 0.69 -39.13
N PRO A 619 -10.27 1.53 -39.54
CA PRO A 619 -8.92 1.06 -39.83
C PRO A 619 -8.20 0.48 -38.62
N ASN A 620 -7.38 -0.55 -38.85
CA ASN A 620 -6.68 -1.29 -37.79
C ASN A 620 -5.68 -0.43 -37.02
N LEU A 621 -4.99 0.48 -37.73
CA LEU A 621 -4.15 1.53 -37.16
C LEU A 621 -4.83 2.88 -37.45
N PHE A 622 -5.33 3.56 -36.42
CA PHE A 622 -6.11 4.80 -36.56
C PHE A 622 -5.71 5.86 -35.53
N GLY A 623 -6.13 7.11 -35.77
CA GLY A 623 -5.74 8.28 -34.97
C GLY A 623 -4.90 9.27 -35.78
N GLU A 624 -3.97 9.96 -35.11
CA GLU A 624 -3.19 11.10 -35.64
C GLU A 624 -1.66 10.97 -35.41
N GLY A 625 -1.18 9.89 -34.80
CA GLY A 625 0.23 9.67 -34.47
C GLY A 625 1.16 9.34 -35.65
N GLU A 626 2.48 9.37 -35.41
CA GLU A 626 3.49 8.95 -36.38
C GLU A 626 3.81 7.45 -36.27
N VAL A 627 3.69 6.70 -37.37
CA VAL A 627 3.78 5.23 -37.38
C VAL A 627 4.67 4.72 -38.51
N TYR A 628 5.70 3.95 -38.17
CA TYR A 628 6.32 3.01 -39.11
C TYR A 628 5.53 1.69 -39.09
N ALA A 629 5.05 1.25 -40.25
CA ALA A 629 4.26 0.02 -40.40
C ALA A 629 4.93 -0.96 -41.38
N GLU A 630 5.21 -2.19 -40.93
CA GLU A 630 5.84 -3.26 -41.72
C GLU A 630 5.19 -4.61 -41.39
N ASP A 631 4.90 -5.44 -42.39
CA ASP A 631 4.32 -6.80 -42.25
C ASP A 631 3.02 -6.94 -41.40
N ASN A 632 2.32 -5.84 -41.07
CA ASN A 632 1.02 -5.95 -40.38
C ASN A 632 -0.07 -6.48 -41.34
N VAL A 633 -0.90 -7.41 -40.88
CA VAL A 633 -1.86 -8.17 -41.71
C VAL A 633 -3.26 -8.14 -41.12
N GLN A 634 -4.25 -7.87 -41.97
CA GLN A 634 -5.65 -8.22 -41.71
C GLN A 634 -5.89 -9.66 -42.18
N ALA A 635 -6.30 -10.53 -41.26
CA ALA A 635 -6.62 -11.92 -41.45
C ALA A 635 -8.15 -12.16 -41.48
N GLY A 636 -8.57 -13.42 -41.64
CA GLY A 636 -9.97 -13.79 -41.80
C GLY A 636 -10.62 -13.21 -43.07
N ASP A 637 -11.95 -13.06 -43.02
CA ASP A 637 -12.79 -12.49 -44.10
C ASP A 637 -13.03 -10.96 -43.96
N GLY A 638 -12.34 -10.28 -43.02
CA GLY A 638 -12.51 -8.84 -42.76
C GLY A 638 -11.88 -7.93 -43.83
N ASP A 639 -12.62 -6.90 -44.27
CA ASP A 639 -12.23 -5.97 -45.35
C ASP A 639 -12.08 -4.52 -44.82
N VAL A 640 -11.20 -4.36 -43.84
CA VAL A 640 -10.88 -3.08 -43.18
C VAL A 640 -9.51 -2.53 -43.63
N PRO A 641 -9.32 -1.20 -43.71
CA PRO A 641 -8.01 -0.63 -44.06
C PRO A 641 -6.98 -0.87 -42.95
N MET A 642 -5.75 -1.27 -43.29
CA MET A 642 -4.69 -1.43 -42.28
C MET A 642 -4.30 -0.09 -41.62
N ILE A 643 -4.39 1.03 -42.34
CA ILE A 643 -3.96 2.36 -41.86
C ILE A 643 -5.01 3.41 -42.25
N GLY A 644 -5.46 4.21 -41.29
CA GLY A 644 -6.41 5.31 -41.49
C GLY A 644 -5.77 6.59 -42.04
N GLU A 645 -6.58 7.47 -42.63
CA GLU A 645 -6.11 8.69 -43.33
C GLU A 645 -5.44 9.74 -42.42
N GLY A 646 -5.59 9.65 -41.08
CA GLY A 646 -4.96 10.55 -40.11
C GLY A 646 -3.54 10.15 -39.67
N ILE A 647 -3.15 8.89 -39.88
CA ILE A 647 -1.83 8.38 -39.44
C ILE A 647 -0.71 8.90 -40.33
N SER A 648 0.32 9.48 -39.71
CA SER A 648 1.52 9.96 -40.40
C SER A 648 2.52 8.80 -40.58
N GLN A 649 2.60 8.24 -41.79
CA GLN A 649 3.49 7.09 -42.04
C GLN A 649 4.97 7.51 -42.13
N LEU A 650 5.82 6.81 -41.38
CA LEU A 650 7.27 7.01 -41.34
C LEU A 650 8.01 6.14 -42.37
N ASP A 651 9.04 6.70 -43.02
CA ASP A 651 9.89 5.98 -44.00
C ASP A 651 10.86 4.96 -43.36
N SER A 652 11.05 4.99 -42.04
CA SER A 652 12.00 4.14 -41.31
C SER A 652 11.57 3.91 -39.85
N ARG A 653 11.87 2.74 -39.30
CA ARG A 653 11.62 2.38 -37.88
C ARG A 653 12.20 3.47 -36.94
N PRO A 654 11.38 4.13 -36.11
CA PRO A 654 11.89 4.85 -34.95
C PRO A 654 12.22 3.83 -33.84
N HIS A 655 12.70 4.31 -32.67
CA HIS A 655 12.96 3.59 -31.40
C HIS A 655 12.88 2.05 -31.49
N TRP A 656 13.99 1.31 -31.61
CA TRP A 656 13.97 -0.16 -31.75
C TRP A 656 15.03 -0.84 -30.86
N PRO A 657 14.66 -1.81 -29.99
CA PRO A 657 15.63 -2.56 -29.17
C PRO A 657 16.62 -3.39 -30.01
N GLU A 658 17.89 -3.46 -29.61
CA GLU A 658 18.92 -4.15 -30.40
C GLU A 658 18.73 -5.68 -30.47
N ALA A 659 18.11 -6.28 -29.45
CA ALA A 659 17.80 -7.72 -29.40
C ALA A 659 16.57 -8.11 -30.23
N LEU A 660 15.51 -7.27 -30.21
CA LEU A 660 14.19 -7.61 -30.74
C LEU A 660 14.19 -8.03 -32.22
N THR A 661 13.82 -9.29 -32.45
CA THR A 661 13.73 -9.90 -33.77
C THR A 661 12.28 -10.32 -34.07
N ALA A 662 11.60 -9.56 -34.92
CA ALA A 662 10.23 -9.89 -35.34
C ALA A 662 10.15 -11.20 -36.14
N VAL A 663 9.12 -12.01 -35.89
CA VAL A 663 8.73 -13.16 -36.73
C VAL A 663 7.84 -12.72 -37.89
N ALA A 664 7.67 -13.57 -38.90
CA ALA A 664 6.77 -13.29 -40.01
C ALA A 664 5.30 -13.37 -39.57
N SER A 665 4.50 -12.37 -39.93
CA SER A 665 3.06 -12.25 -39.66
C SER A 665 2.27 -13.55 -39.84
N SER A 666 2.55 -14.31 -40.90
CA SER A 666 1.93 -15.60 -41.20
C SER A 666 2.06 -16.70 -40.14
N ALA A 667 2.93 -16.53 -39.13
CA ALA A 667 3.07 -17.45 -37.99
C ALA A 667 2.32 -16.97 -36.74
N VAL A 668 2.07 -15.67 -36.59
CA VAL A 668 1.72 -14.99 -35.33
C VAL A 668 0.45 -15.55 -34.68
N ALA A 669 -0.63 -15.75 -35.44
CA ALA A 669 -1.88 -16.28 -34.88
C ALA A 669 -1.71 -17.69 -34.27
N SER A 670 -0.95 -18.58 -34.91
CA SER A 670 -0.67 -19.91 -34.33
C SER A 670 0.31 -19.82 -33.16
N HIS A 671 1.34 -19.00 -33.31
CA HIS A 671 2.41 -18.80 -32.34
C HIS A 671 1.91 -18.23 -31.01
N ASN A 672 1.16 -17.13 -31.04
CA ASN A 672 0.72 -16.47 -29.82
C ASN A 672 -0.41 -17.27 -29.13
N LEU A 673 -1.24 -18.00 -29.89
CA LEU A 673 -2.22 -18.94 -29.32
C LEU A 673 -1.60 -20.24 -28.80
N GLU A 674 -0.32 -20.50 -29.06
CA GLU A 674 0.46 -21.54 -28.41
C GLU A 674 1.06 -20.99 -27.10
N ASN A 675 1.81 -19.88 -27.20
CA ASN A 675 2.66 -19.36 -26.11
C ASN A 675 2.00 -18.39 -25.12
N ALA A 676 1.02 -17.55 -25.51
CA ALA A 676 0.65 -16.41 -24.69
C ALA A 676 -0.18 -16.76 -23.43
N GLY A 677 0.07 -16.08 -22.32
CA GLY A 677 -0.63 -16.23 -21.03
C GLY A 677 0.23 -16.87 -19.93
N ALA A 678 -0.35 -16.95 -18.73
CA ALA A 678 0.32 -17.34 -17.48
C ALA A 678 1.14 -18.63 -17.53
N ARG A 679 0.52 -19.73 -17.99
CA ARG A 679 1.16 -21.06 -18.07
C ARG A 679 0.64 -21.74 -19.34
N PRO A 680 1.24 -21.48 -20.51
CA PRO A 680 0.72 -21.96 -21.79
C PRO A 680 0.76 -23.48 -21.95
N ALA A 681 1.68 -24.19 -21.28
CA ALA A 681 1.71 -25.64 -21.23
C ALA A 681 0.76 -26.26 -20.16
N ASP A 682 0.24 -25.43 -19.23
CA ASP A 682 -0.54 -25.82 -18.05
C ASP A 682 -1.70 -24.82 -17.85
N ARG A 683 -2.55 -24.70 -18.89
CA ARG A 683 -3.66 -23.74 -18.94
C ARG A 683 -4.81 -24.19 -18.04
N THR A 684 -5.34 -23.26 -17.25
CA THR A 684 -6.61 -23.42 -16.53
C THR A 684 -7.79 -23.47 -17.50
N GLU A 685 -8.95 -23.97 -17.03
CA GLU A 685 -10.18 -24.06 -17.84
C GLU A 685 -10.55 -22.71 -18.50
N HIS A 686 -10.39 -21.60 -17.78
CA HIS A 686 -10.69 -20.26 -18.30
C HIS A 686 -9.70 -19.79 -19.36
N ASP A 687 -8.40 -20.04 -19.19
CA ASP A 687 -7.36 -19.67 -20.16
C ASP A 687 -7.49 -20.51 -21.45
N GLU A 688 -7.69 -21.83 -21.33
CA GLU A 688 -7.91 -22.71 -22.49
C GLU A 688 -9.24 -22.42 -23.18
N ARG A 689 -10.31 -22.08 -22.45
CA ARG A 689 -11.59 -21.66 -23.04
C ARG A 689 -11.44 -20.41 -23.90
N ILE A 690 -10.70 -19.40 -23.43
CA ILE A 690 -10.44 -18.17 -24.20
C ILE A 690 -9.65 -18.51 -25.48
N VAL A 691 -8.57 -19.29 -25.36
CA VAL A 691 -7.76 -19.69 -26.51
C VAL A 691 -8.55 -20.57 -27.50
N ALA A 692 -9.40 -21.48 -27.02
CA ALA A 692 -10.27 -22.31 -27.85
C ALA A 692 -11.36 -21.49 -28.57
N ASN A 693 -11.97 -20.53 -27.87
CA ASN A 693 -12.92 -19.57 -28.45
C ASN A 693 -12.27 -18.84 -29.64
N ILE A 694 -11.09 -18.26 -29.43
CA ILE A 694 -10.34 -17.55 -30.48
C ILE A 694 -9.99 -18.48 -31.65
N ARG A 695 -9.48 -19.69 -31.39
CA ARG A 695 -9.17 -20.70 -32.43
C ARG A 695 -10.39 -21.12 -33.27
N ASN A 696 -11.60 -20.95 -32.76
CA ASN A 696 -12.84 -21.35 -33.43
C ASN A 696 -13.59 -20.19 -34.11
N GLY A 697 -13.24 -18.92 -33.84
CA GLY A 697 -14.09 -17.78 -34.17
C GLY A 697 -15.37 -17.73 -33.31
N GLU A 698 -15.24 -18.10 -32.03
CA GLU A 698 -16.32 -18.14 -31.04
C GLU A 698 -16.05 -17.19 -29.86
N GLY A 699 -17.07 -16.92 -29.05
CA GLY A 699 -17.01 -15.95 -27.95
C GLY A 699 -17.48 -14.55 -28.35
N GLY A 700 -17.13 -13.55 -27.54
CA GLY A 700 -17.39 -12.14 -27.77
C GLY A 700 -17.26 -11.33 -26.48
N VAL A 701 -17.58 -10.03 -26.57
CA VAL A 701 -17.60 -9.09 -25.44
C VAL A 701 -18.58 -9.54 -24.34
N ILE A 702 -18.21 -9.37 -23.07
CA ILE A 702 -19.01 -9.76 -21.89
C ILE A 702 -19.18 -8.61 -20.89
N ASP A 703 -20.28 -8.59 -20.15
CA ASP A 703 -20.57 -7.55 -19.14
C ASP A 703 -20.24 -8.01 -17.69
N SER A 704 -19.96 -9.31 -17.48
CA SER A 704 -19.54 -9.86 -16.19
C SER A 704 -18.90 -11.24 -16.33
N GLN A 705 -17.93 -11.55 -15.46
CA GLN A 705 -17.30 -12.87 -15.34
C GLN A 705 -18.30 -14.03 -15.13
N GLU A 706 -19.47 -13.75 -14.55
CA GLU A 706 -20.54 -14.75 -14.35
C GLU A 706 -21.08 -15.33 -15.67
N ALA A 707 -20.93 -14.60 -16.79
CA ALA A 707 -21.33 -15.09 -18.11
C ALA A 707 -20.45 -16.24 -18.63
N VAL A 708 -19.23 -16.37 -18.09
CA VAL A 708 -18.18 -17.30 -18.56
C VAL A 708 -17.68 -18.27 -17.47
N GLY A 709 -18.40 -18.36 -16.35
CA GLY A 709 -18.16 -19.36 -15.30
C GLY A 709 -17.88 -18.79 -13.89
N GLY A 710 -17.72 -17.47 -13.76
CA GLY A 710 -17.39 -16.84 -12.48
C GLY A 710 -15.92 -17.01 -12.07
N TYR A 711 -15.57 -16.51 -10.89
CA TYR A 711 -14.22 -16.65 -10.33
C TYR A 711 -13.85 -18.13 -10.14
N PRO A 712 -12.65 -18.57 -10.56
CA PRO A 712 -12.25 -19.97 -10.43
C PRO A 712 -11.85 -20.32 -9.00
N GLU A 713 -12.37 -21.43 -8.47
CA GLU A 713 -11.83 -22.12 -7.29
C GLU A 713 -10.80 -23.15 -7.77
N LEU A 714 -9.51 -22.79 -7.77
CA LEU A 714 -8.42 -23.67 -8.22
C LEU A 714 -7.90 -24.57 -7.09
N GLU A 715 -7.32 -25.72 -7.46
CA GLU A 715 -6.74 -26.65 -6.48
C GLU A 715 -5.47 -26.05 -5.83
N GLU A 716 -5.47 -25.99 -4.50
CA GLU A 716 -4.33 -25.61 -3.68
C GLU A 716 -3.35 -26.79 -3.57
N ASN A 717 -2.26 -26.76 -4.35
CA ASN A 717 -1.17 -27.72 -4.27
C ASN A 717 0.08 -27.06 -3.67
N THR A 718 0.88 -27.83 -2.93
CA THR A 718 2.17 -27.36 -2.37
C THR A 718 3.34 -28.26 -2.74
N HIS A 719 4.53 -27.67 -2.80
CA HIS A 719 5.82 -28.34 -2.98
C HIS A 719 6.93 -27.55 -2.28
N SER A 720 8.15 -28.08 -2.22
CA SER A 720 9.31 -27.31 -1.72
C SER A 720 10.31 -27.02 -2.84
N LEU A 721 10.89 -25.82 -2.83
CA LEU A 721 11.80 -25.33 -3.87
C LEU A 721 13.27 -25.66 -3.52
N ASP A 722 13.92 -26.46 -4.36
CA ASP A 722 15.36 -26.74 -4.30
C ASP A 722 16.12 -25.67 -5.10
N VAL A 723 16.31 -24.48 -4.49
CA VAL A 723 16.93 -23.32 -5.15
C VAL A 723 18.46 -23.41 -5.07
N PRO A 724 19.20 -23.39 -6.20
CA PRO A 724 20.65 -23.58 -6.21
C PRO A 724 21.37 -22.35 -5.62
N THR A 725 22.51 -22.58 -4.94
CA THR A 725 23.31 -21.49 -4.35
C THR A 725 23.98 -20.57 -5.38
N THR A 726 24.11 -20.98 -6.64
CA THR A 726 24.61 -20.15 -7.75
C THR A 726 23.68 -20.21 -8.95
N GLY A 727 23.59 -19.10 -9.70
CA GLY A 727 22.76 -18.97 -10.89
C GLY A 727 21.28 -18.73 -10.59
N LEU A 728 20.94 -17.88 -9.60
CA LEU A 728 19.53 -17.64 -9.22
C LEU A 728 18.65 -17.23 -10.41
N LYS A 729 19.09 -16.22 -11.18
CA LYS A 729 18.39 -15.78 -12.41
C LYS A 729 18.24 -16.90 -13.43
N ALA A 730 19.28 -17.71 -13.62
CA ALA A 730 19.22 -18.87 -14.51
C ALA A 730 18.20 -19.93 -14.06
N TRP A 731 18.12 -20.21 -12.75
CA TRP A 731 17.16 -21.15 -12.19
C TRP A 731 15.70 -20.68 -12.35
N LEU A 732 15.42 -19.39 -12.10
CA LEU A 732 14.09 -18.78 -12.33
C LEU A 732 13.64 -18.88 -13.79
N ARG A 733 14.60 -18.90 -14.72
CA ARG A 733 14.42 -19.03 -16.17
C ARG A 733 14.27 -20.48 -16.61
N GLU A 734 14.92 -21.42 -15.93
CA GLU A 734 14.62 -22.85 -16.06
C GLU A 734 13.23 -23.20 -15.50
N GLN A 735 12.73 -22.48 -14.47
CA GLN A 735 11.34 -22.63 -14.01
C GLN A 735 10.33 -22.07 -15.02
N ALA A 736 10.64 -20.96 -15.70
CA ALA A 736 9.78 -20.38 -16.74
C ALA A 736 9.60 -21.38 -17.91
N LEU A 737 10.72 -21.91 -18.43
CA LEU A 737 10.69 -22.97 -19.45
C LEU A 737 9.96 -24.26 -19.03
N ALA A 738 9.70 -24.49 -17.74
CA ALA A 738 8.94 -25.65 -17.28
C ALA A 738 7.40 -25.46 -17.38
N VAL A 739 6.93 -24.23 -17.65
CA VAL A 739 5.51 -23.88 -17.85
C VAL A 739 5.22 -23.34 -19.26
N GLU A 740 6.26 -23.13 -20.06
CA GLU A 740 6.24 -22.82 -21.49
C GLU A 740 6.15 -24.10 -22.37
N PRO A 741 5.76 -24.02 -23.67
CA PRO A 741 5.54 -25.18 -24.55
C PRO A 741 6.81 -25.81 -25.15
#